data_AF-M4BR64-F1
#
_entry.id   AF-M4BR64-F1
#
_cell.length_a   1.000
_cell.length_b   1.000
_cell.length_c   1.000
_cell.angle_alpha   90.00
_cell.angle_beta   90.00
_cell.angle_gamma   90.00
#
_symmetry.space_group_name_H-M   'P 1'
#
loop_
_entity.id
_entity.type
_entity.pdbx_description
1 polymer ?
#
loop_
_entity_poly.entity_id
_entity_poly.type
_entity_poly.pdbx_seq_one_letter_code
_entity_poly.pdbx_strand_id
1 'polypeptide(L)'
;MQLLIGNEPSDDELKCFLTLSLTHTAFSVVPADHHTSATCGVQLAVEPDAERIFSANAVCRYVAEAAQQLQSDDLIVDDWIEWEANTLSPWLRAVQSRDSQQPSEQVALELTALLEAKDEDAPGRNGKYRELHFLFGSEMSLADVIVGVTLRAAFQLLNKAEQSETTVLQTYREYVAQLFAREDVAQGVASMERALEKEKKTNGSAADVAAGETALKVGGETAAVPSTFKLGEELEKGLTFHNILDIVESIFDAAIKSAYPGLDVPPVEVTRTNVKNAKFGDYQCNSAMAIFTVLKGTPHAAQSPRAVANAIIAAIPETRVLDRISVAGAGFINVFLTKEFVVNRLQNALVKGVQPAPQKQQTIVIDFSSPNIAKDMHVGHLRSTIIGDTMCRILEFQGHDVKRINHVGDWGTQFGMLICHLTETYPNWETEMPNVTDLTKLYKAAKERFDADAEFHERSKAQVVLLQSGDEKSRKVWTTLCDISRREFQKVYDRLGVSLTEMGESFYNPIIPGVLDQLRAKGLMEESDGAEVVFTKIYKQPFLLVKSDGSYLYATTDIAALWYRLHEMKADRVIYYTDYTQKDHFNLLFEVGRMSGIYDPTKQRADHVGFGTVNDESGKRFKTRSGEVVRLVELLDEAKVRMKAQLMERIEAGQTALPVDQVDAAAEKLGYGAVKYFDLRQSPTSNYIFSFDRMLSTNGDTAVYLMFAYARLSSIIRKSGVDMAALVAQQLIDGNVLKPEHPTEQALVTELLQLQDVIAFINKDLNSNRLCSYLYTISEKVQTFVTACRVLNSEEQSSRLLLCDATVKTMETCFSLLGIDPLDQI
;
A
#
# COMPACT_ATOMS: atom_id res chain seq x y z
N MET A 1 -13.57 -16.69 30.56
CA MET A 1 -13.92 -15.38 29.97
C MET A 1 -15.36 -15.04 30.34
N GLN A 2 -15.76 -13.77 30.38
CA GLN A 2 -17.18 -13.40 30.51
C GLN A 2 -17.65 -12.73 29.21
N LEU A 3 -18.65 -13.27 28.53
CA LEU A 3 -19.27 -12.62 27.37
C LEU A 3 -20.34 -11.66 27.87
N LEU A 4 -20.13 -10.37 27.63
CA LEU A 4 -21.11 -9.34 27.97
C LEU A 4 -22.15 -9.24 26.86
N ILE A 5 -23.43 -9.39 27.21
CA ILE A 5 -24.53 -9.35 26.26
C ILE A 5 -25.62 -8.33 26.64
N GLY A 6 -26.18 -7.66 25.63
CA GLY A 6 -27.31 -6.76 25.80
C GLY A 6 -28.60 -7.46 26.22
N ASN A 7 -29.61 -6.66 26.61
CA ASN A 7 -30.95 -7.16 26.97
C ASN A 7 -31.66 -7.87 25.81
N GLU A 8 -31.35 -7.47 24.57
CA GLU A 8 -31.73 -8.11 23.33
C GLU A 8 -30.44 -8.43 22.57
N PRO A 9 -29.99 -9.70 22.56
CA PRO A 9 -28.70 -10.04 21.97
C PRO A 9 -28.66 -9.78 20.47
N SER A 10 -27.61 -9.09 20.02
CA SER A 10 -27.34 -8.83 18.61
C SER A 10 -26.70 -10.04 17.92
N ASP A 11 -26.73 -10.04 16.59
CA ASP A 11 -26.07 -11.06 15.77
C ASP A 11 -24.56 -11.14 16.05
N ASP A 12 -23.93 -10.01 16.39
CA ASP A 12 -22.51 -9.96 16.74
C ASP A 12 -22.22 -10.68 18.08
N GLU A 13 -23.10 -10.57 19.06
CA GLU A 13 -22.99 -11.29 20.33
C GLU A 13 -23.22 -12.79 20.13
N LEU A 14 -24.16 -13.15 19.25
CA LEU A 14 -24.44 -14.53 18.87
C LEU A 14 -23.22 -15.19 18.18
N LYS A 15 -22.53 -14.48 17.28
CA LYS A 15 -21.28 -14.97 16.64
C LYS A 15 -20.23 -15.34 17.68
N CYS A 16 -20.03 -14.47 18.67
CA CYS A 16 -19.03 -14.68 19.72
C CYS A 16 -19.41 -15.85 20.63
N PHE A 17 -20.69 -15.96 21.00
CA PHE A 17 -21.19 -17.06 21.82
C PHE A 17 -21.01 -18.43 21.15
N LEU A 18 -21.38 -18.55 19.87
CA LEU A 18 -21.24 -19.79 19.10
C LEU A 18 -19.76 -20.16 18.93
N THR A 19 -18.89 -19.19 18.70
CA THR A 19 -17.43 -19.40 18.58
C THR A 19 -16.81 -19.91 19.88
N LEU A 20 -17.16 -19.31 21.02
CA LEU A 20 -16.70 -19.78 22.34
C LEU A 20 -17.18 -21.21 22.63
N SER A 21 -18.39 -21.55 22.19
CA SER A 21 -18.97 -22.88 22.35
C SER A 21 -18.26 -23.92 21.48
N LEU A 22 -18.00 -23.59 20.20
CA LEU A 22 -17.27 -24.42 19.24
C LEU A 22 -15.84 -24.74 19.69
N THR A 23 -15.16 -23.72 20.20
CA THR A 23 -13.77 -23.85 20.65
C THR A 23 -13.64 -24.52 22.01
N HIS A 24 -14.76 -24.92 22.63
CA HIS A 24 -14.83 -25.45 23.99
C HIS A 24 -14.12 -24.55 25.03
N THR A 25 -14.05 -23.25 24.74
CA THR A 25 -13.40 -22.28 25.61
C THR A 25 -14.25 -22.09 26.86
N ALA A 26 -13.64 -22.04 28.05
CA ALA A 26 -14.40 -21.82 29.29
C ALA A 26 -14.87 -20.35 29.39
N PHE A 27 -16.19 -20.13 29.35
CA PHE A 27 -16.79 -18.81 29.50
C PHE A 27 -18.06 -18.80 30.36
N SER A 28 -18.41 -17.62 30.88
CA SER A 28 -19.71 -17.30 31.46
C SER A 28 -20.35 -16.17 30.67
N VAL A 29 -21.67 -16.03 30.75
CA VAL A 29 -22.43 -14.94 30.12
C VAL A 29 -22.85 -13.97 31.21
N VAL A 30 -22.69 -12.67 30.98
CA VAL A 30 -22.98 -11.59 31.94
C VAL A 30 -23.71 -10.46 31.18
N PRO A 31 -24.72 -9.77 31.74
CA PRO A 31 -25.39 -8.65 31.10
C PRO A 31 -24.49 -7.43 31.04
N ALA A 32 -24.53 -6.71 29.93
CA ALA A 32 -23.87 -5.41 29.81
C ALA A 32 -24.60 -4.37 30.69
N ASP A 33 -23.87 -3.74 31.63
CA ASP A 33 -24.38 -2.64 32.46
C ASP A 33 -24.39 -1.32 31.66
N HIS A 34 -25.54 -0.65 31.58
CA HIS A 34 -25.74 0.57 30.80
C HIS A 34 -24.94 1.78 31.32
N HIS A 35 -24.35 1.71 32.51
CA HIS A 35 -23.56 2.80 33.11
C HIS A 35 -22.04 2.64 32.98
N THR A 36 -21.53 1.42 32.80
CA THR A 36 -20.09 1.11 32.72
C THR A 36 -19.67 0.45 31.40
N SER A 37 -20.62 -0.16 30.68
CA SER A 37 -20.37 -0.73 29.36
C SER A 37 -20.68 0.31 28.28
N ALA A 38 -19.76 0.53 27.34
CA ALA A 38 -20.07 1.30 26.15
C ALA A 38 -21.30 0.70 25.45
N THR A 39 -22.25 1.55 25.06
CA THR A 39 -23.50 1.17 24.36
C THR A 39 -23.27 0.64 22.94
N CYS A 40 -22.02 0.36 22.56
CA CYS A 40 -21.62 -0.04 21.21
C CYS A 40 -20.68 -1.27 21.24
N GLY A 41 -21.26 -2.45 21.01
CA GLY A 41 -20.53 -3.64 20.56
C GLY A 41 -20.24 -4.71 21.62
N VAL A 42 -19.90 -5.91 21.13
CA VAL A 42 -19.62 -7.11 21.91
C VAL A 42 -18.38 -6.92 22.77
N GLN A 43 -18.45 -7.36 24.03
CA GLN A 43 -17.34 -7.26 24.97
C GLN A 43 -17.08 -8.62 25.62
N LEU A 44 -15.80 -8.95 25.75
CA LEU A 44 -15.35 -10.06 26.58
C LEU A 44 -14.69 -9.47 27.82
N ALA A 45 -15.32 -9.65 28.99
CA ALA A 45 -14.66 -9.41 30.26
C ALA A 45 -13.60 -10.51 30.46
N VAL A 46 -12.37 -10.13 30.18
CA VAL A 46 -11.15 -10.86 30.54
C VAL A 46 -10.67 -10.27 31.88
N GLU A 47 -9.87 -11.01 32.66
CA GLU A 47 -9.44 -10.61 34.01
C GLU A 47 -9.04 -9.12 34.17
N PRO A 48 -9.25 -8.55 35.37
CA PRO A 48 -10.10 -7.39 35.60
C PRO A 48 -9.40 -6.03 35.40
N ASP A 49 -8.99 -5.71 34.17
CA ASP A 49 -8.46 -4.36 33.89
C ASP A 49 -8.73 -3.82 32.47
N ALA A 50 -9.67 -4.43 31.73
CA ALA A 50 -9.95 -4.05 30.34
C ALA A 50 -11.45 -3.92 30.04
N GLU A 51 -11.98 -2.69 30.12
CA GLU A 51 -13.12 -2.25 29.31
C GLU A 51 -12.66 -2.10 27.84
N ARG A 52 -12.48 -3.23 27.14
CA ARG A 52 -12.15 -3.24 25.70
C ARG A 52 -13.36 -3.66 24.89
N ILE A 53 -13.73 -2.82 23.93
CA ILE A 53 -14.71 -3.11 22.89
C ILE A 53 -13.97 -3.83 21.77
N PHE A 54 -14.39 -5.04 21.42
CA PHE A 54 -13.87 -5.78 20.28
C PHE A 54 -14.96 -5.90 19.21
N SER A 55 -14.58 -5.97 17.93
CA SER A 55 -15.55 -6.42 16.92
C SER A 55 -15.79 -7.92 17.08
N ALA A 56 -16.98 -8.41 16.71
CA ALA A 56 -17.29 -9.83 16.80
C ALA A 56 -16.26 -10.70 16.07
N ASN A 57 -15.84 -10.30 14.87
CA ASN A 57 -14.83 -11.06 14.11
C ASN A 57 -13.45 -11.07 14.80
N ALA A 58 -13.04 -9.99 15.46
CA ALA A 58 -11.79 -9.94 16.21
C ALA A 58 -11.86 -10.84 17.45
N VAL A 59 -13.01 -10.88 18.12
CA VAL A 59 -13.28 -11.84 19.21
C VAL A 59 -13.19 -13.27 18.70
N CYS A 60 -13.86 -13.58 17.59
CA CYS A 60 -13.89 -14.92 17.04
C CYS A 60 -12.49 -15.42 16.67
N ARG A 61 -11.67 -14.58 16.02
CA ARG A 61 -10.26 -14.90 15.72
C ARG A 61 -9.44 -15.10 16.98
N TYR A 62 -9.54 -14.19 17.95
CA TYR A 62 -8.80 -14.28 19.20
C TYR A 62 -9.11 -15.58 19.98
N VAL A 63 -10.38 -15.95 20.04
CA VAL A 63 -10.83 -17.17 20.73
C VAL A 63 -10.35 -18.43 20.00
N ALA A 64 -10.42 -18.47 18.66
CA ALA A 64 -9.92 -19.58 17.87
C ALA A 64 -8.40 -19.76 17.97
N GLU A 65 -7.65 -18.66 17.96
CA GLU A 65 -6.20 -18.65 18.16
C GLU A 65 -5.83 -19.14 19.56
N ALA A 66 -6.49 -18.63 20.60
CA ALA A 66 -6.24 -19.03 21.98
C ALA A 66 -6.55 -20.52 22.24
N ALA A 67 -7.51 -21.10 21.51
CA ALA A 67 -7.87 -22.51 21.62
C ALA A 67 -6.97 -23.46 20.81
N GLN A 68 -5.97 -22.94 20.08
CA GLN A 68 -5.13 -23.71 19.14
C GLN A 68 -5.95 -24.52 18.10
N GLN A 69 -7.15 -24.06 17.77
CA GLN A 69 -8.04 -24.71 16.80
C GLN A 69 -7.91 -24.14 15.37
N LEU A 70 -7.03 -23.15 15.17
CA LEU A 70 -6.62 -22.68 13.86
C LEU A 70 -5.72 -23.74 13.18
N GLN A 71 -6.30 -24.55 12.28
CA GLN A 71 -5.55 -25.48 11.42
C GLN A 71 -5.31 -24.85 10.03
N SER A 72 -4.39 -25.44 9.26
CA SER A 72 -3.77 -24.95 8.01
C SER A 72 -4.70 -24.56 6.83
N ASP A 73 -6.02 -24.56 7.01
CA ASP A 73 -7.00 -24.08 6.04
C ASP A 73 -7.44 -22.60 6.29
N ASP A 74 -6.73 -21.87 7.16
CA ASP A 74 -7.03 -20.50 7.59
C ASP A 74 -7.09 -19.43 6.50
N LEU A 75 -6.48 -19.65 5.33
CA LEU A 75 -6.57 -18.68 4.22
C LEU A 75 -8.02 -18.48 3.77
N ILE A 76 -8.83 -19.53 3.77
CA ILE A 76 -10.23 -19.45 3.35
C ILE A 76 -11.08 -18.79 4.44
N VAL A 77 -10.80 -19.07 5.71
CA VAL A 77 -11.51 -18.45 6.85
C VAL A 77 -11.23 -16.96 6.88
N ASP A 78 -9.97 -16.57 6.69
CA ASP A 78 -9.58 -15.16 6.62
C ASP A 78 -10.19 -14.46 5.40
N ASP A 79 -10.28 -15.11 4.25
CA ASP A 79 -10.96 -14.59 3.06
C ASP A 79 -12.47 -14.36 3.30
N TRP A 80 -13.13 -15.21 4.08
CA TRP A 80 -14.55 -15.06 4.43
C TRP A 80 -14.78 -14.00 5.50
N ILE A 81 -13.89 -13.91 6.49
CA ILE A 81 -13.91 -12.85 7.51
C ILE A 81 -13.65 -11.48 6.85
N GLU A 82 -12.69 -11.42 5.93
CA GLU A 82 -12.36 -10.20 5.21
C GLU A 82 -13.51 -9.78 4.28
N TRP A 83 -14.10 -10.73 3.55
CA TRP A 83 -15.29 -10.46 2.73
C TRP A 83 -16.49 -10.02 3.56
N GLU A 84 -16.75 -10.65 4.71
CA GLU A 84 -17.82 -10.21 5.60
C GLU A 84 -17.56 -8.78 6.08
N ALA A 85 -16.36 -8.48 6.57
CA ALA A 85 -16.02 -7.18 7.16
C ALA A 85 -16.03 -6.04 6.13
N ASN A 86 -15.56 -6.31 4.91
CA ASN A 86 -15.38 -5.30 3.86
C ASN A 86 -16.57 -5.19 2.90
N THR A 87 -17.37 -6.24 2.77
CA THR A 87 -18.44 -6.30 1.77
C THR A 87 -19.82 -6.54 2.39
N LEU A 88 -20.03 -7.69 3.05
CA LEU A 88 -21.37 -8.09 3.49
C LEU A 88 -21.89 -7.23 4.66
N SER A 89 -21.09 -7.01 5.70
CA SER A 89 -21.47 -6.22 6.89
C SER A 89 -21.70 -4.73 6.56
N PRO A 90 -20.83 -4.06 5.76
CA PRO A 90 -21.10 -2.72 5.26
C PRO A 90 -22.38 -2.62 4.43
N TRP A 91 -22.64 -3.59 3.54
CA TRP A 91 -23.89 -3.66 2.78
C TRP A 91 -25.11 -3.81 3.69
N LEU A 92 -25.07 -4.75 4.65
CA LEU A 92 -26.16 -4.99 5.59
C LEU A 92 -26.51 -3.73 6.39
N ARG A 93 -25.50 -3.03 6.92
CA ARG A 93 -25.69 -1.76 7.64
C ARG A 93 -26.27 -0.68 6.72
N ALA A 94 -25.80 -0.60 5.48
CA ALA A 94 -26.32 0.36 4.51
C ALA A 94 -27.80 0.09 4.21
N VAL A 95 -28.20 -1.16 4.01
CA VAL A 95 -29.61 -1.54 3.78
C VAL A 95 -30.47 -1.26 5.01
N GLN A 96 -30.02 -1.60 6.22
CA GLN A 96 -30.74 -1.35 7.48
C GLN A 96 -30.89 0.16 7.79
N SER A 97 -29.95 0.99 7.34
CA SER A 97 -29.98 2.45 7.53
C SER A 97 -30.90 3.20 6.55
N ARG A 98 -31.33 2.53 5.46
CA ARG A 98 -32.29 3.09 4.50
C ARG A 98 -33.70 2.98 5.08
N ASP A 99 -34.44 4.09 5.04
CA ASP A 99 -35.82 4.13 5.54
C ASP A 99 -36.70 3.12 4.75
N SER A 100 -37.66 2.53 5.45
CA SER A 100 -38.38 1.25 5.19
C SER A 100 -39.23 1.13 3.90
N GLN A 101 -38.86 1.80 2.80
CA GLN A 101 -39.63 1.88 1.54
C GLN A 101 -38.96 1.24 0.30
N GLN A 102 -37.80 0.60 0.40
CA GLN A 102 -37.21 -0.10 -0.75
C GLN A 102 -37.95 -1.42 -1.07
N PRO A 103 -38.22 -1.74 -2.36
CA PRO A 103 -38.81 -3.03 -2.73
C PRO A 103 -37.89 -4.19 -2.38
N SER A 104 -38.42 -5.25 -1.74
CA SER A 104 -37.67 -6.47 -1.38
C SER A 104 -36.88 -7.07 -2.55
N GLU A 105 -37.45 -6.97 -3.75
CA GLU A 105 -36.85 -7.44 -5.01
C GLU A 105 -35.51 -6.74 -5.33
N GLN A 106 -35.37 -5.46 -5.00
CA GLN A 106 -34.12 -4.73 -5.22
C GLN A 106 -33.02 -5.17 -4.25
N VAL A 107 -33.38 -5.41 -2.98
CA VAL A 107 -32.45 -5.92 -1.96
C VAL A 107 -32.01 -7.34 -2.30
N ALA A 108 -32.93 -8.16 -2.84
CA ALA A 108 -32.62 -9.51 -3.32
C ALA A 108 -31.62 -9.50 -4.49
N LEU A 109 -31.80 -8.58 -5.45
CA LEU A 109 -30.86 -8.39 -6.57
C LEU A 109 -29.47 -7.94 -6.08
N GLU A 110 -29.41 -7.00 -5.15
CA GLU A 110 -28.14 -6.55 -4.56
C GLU A 110 -27.42 -7.71 -3.84
N LEU A 111 -28.14 -8.47 -3.00
CA LEU A 111 -27.55 -9.62 -2.29
C LEU A 111 -27.11 -10.73 -3.25
N THR A 112 -27.90 -10.99 -4.31
CA THR A 112 -27.53 -11.96 -5.36
C THR A 112 -26.19 -11.60 -5.98
N ALA A 113 -26.01 -10.33 -6.39
CA ALA A 113 -24.77 -9.89 -7.02
C ALA A 113 -23.55 -10.02 -6.08
N LEU A 114 -23.72 -9.75 -4.78
CA LEU A 114 -22.64 -9.93 -3.80
C LEU A 114 -22.24 -11.40 -3.63
N LEU A 115 -23.23 -12.29 -3.60
CA LEU A 115 -22.99 -13.74 -3.46
C LEU A 115 -22.39 -14.34 -4.73
N GLU A 116 -22.83 -13.89 -5.91
CA GLU A 116 -22.26 -14.30 -7.20
C GLU A 116 -20.81 -13.85 -7.35
N ALA A 117 -20.51 -12.59 -7.03
CA ALA A 117 -19.13 -12.08 -7.06
C ALA A 117 -18.21 -12.87 -6.10
N LYS A 118 -18.71 -13.21 -4.91
CA LYS A 118 -17.94 -14.02 -3.94
C LYS A 118 -17.71 -15.45 -4.44
N ASP A 119 -18.63 -16.02 -5.19
CA ASP A 119 -18.49 -17.36 -5.75
C ASP A 119 -17.55 -17.40 -6.99
N GLU A 120 -17.49 -16.32 -7.77
CA GLU A 120 -16.58 -16.17 -8.92
C GLU A 120 -15.11 -15.99 -8.53
N ASP A 121 -14.84 -15.30 -7.40
CA ASP A 121 -13.48 -15.03 -6.90
C ASP A 121 -12.82 -16.26 -6.21
N ALA A 122 -13.53 -17.38 -6.07
CA ALA A 122 -13.02 -18.56 -5.36
C ALA A 122 -12.01 -19.38 -6.20
N PRO A 123 -10.75 -19.56 -5.77
CA PRO A 123 -9.74 -20.29 -6.53
C PRO A 123 -10.08 -21.79 -6.67
N GLY A 124 -10.21 -22.29 -7.90
CA GLY A 124 -10.21 -23.74 -8.22
C GLY A 124 -11.53 -24.36 -8.73
N ARG A 125 -12.63 -23.62 -8.86
CA ARG A 125 -13.93 -24.19 -9.32
C ARG A 125 -14.10 -24.19 -10.84
N ASN A 126 -13.29 -24.99 -11.55
CA ASN A 126 -13.54 -25.28 -12.98
C ASN A 126 -14.65 -26.34 -13.13
N GLY A 127 -15.88 -25.89 -13.29
CA GLY A 127 -16.86 -26.48 -14.23
C GLY A 127 -17.50 -27.86 -13.96
N LYS A 128 -17.22 -28.57 -12.85
CA LYS A 128 -17.90 -29.86 -12.58
C LYS A 128 -18.32 -30.18 -11.14
N TYR A 129 -17.99 -29.34 -10.17
CA TYR A 129 -18.45 -29.46 -8.78
C TYR A 129 -19.03 -28.12 -8.34
N ARG A 130 -20.36 -27.98 -8.48
CA ARG A 130 -21.16 -26.82 -8.02
C ARG A 130 -21.66 -26.99 -6.58
N GLU A 131 -21.09 -27.91 -5.82
CA GLU A 131 -21.48 -28.14 -4.43
C GLU A 131 -20.51 -27.37 -3.52
N LEU A 132 -21.06 -26.55 -2.62
CA LEU A 132 -20.33 -25.80 -1.60
C LEU A 132 -19.70 -26.81 -0.62
N HIS A 133 -18.55 -27.36 -0.99
CA HIS A 133 -17.87 -28.45 -0.25
C HIS A 133 -17.44 -28.09 1.18
N PHE A 134 -17.52 -26.82 1.57
CA PHE A 134 -17.22 -26.33 2.92
C PHE A 134 -18.46 -26.09 3.81
N LEU A 135 -19.67 -26.34 3.31
CA LEU A 135 -20.89 -26.09 4.10
C LEU A 135 -21.55 -27.37 4.64
N PHE A 136 -21.01 -28.54 4.32
CA PHE A 136 -21.48 -29.86 4.77
C PHE A 136 -20.35 -30.75 5.31
N GLY A 137 -19.36 -30.14 5.96
CA GLY A 137 -18.55 -30.91 6.90
C GLY A 137 -19.45 -31.45 8.02
N SER A 138 -19.15 -32.62 8.56
CA SER A 138 -19.83 -33.11 9.78
C SER A 138 -19.63 -32.17 10.97
N GLU A 139 -18.55 -31.39 10.96
CA GLU A 139 -18.15 -30.45 12.02
C GLU A 139 -18.37 -29.01 11.57
N MET A 140 -18.85 -28.16 12.47
CA MET A 140 -19.13 -26.74 12.21
C MET A 140 -17.82 -25.93 12.33
N SER A 141 -17.50 -25.13 11.32
CA SER A 141 -16.28 -24.32 11.27
C SER A 141 -16.49 -22.89 11.77
N LEU A 142 -15.38 -22.17 12.03
CA LEU A 142 -15.42 -20.76 12.41
C LEU A 142 -15.99 -19.87 11.30
N ALA A 143 -15.69 -20.18 10.04
CA ALA A 143 -16.22 -19.46 8.88
C ALA A 143 -17.75 -19.60 8.79
N ASP A 144 -18.29 -20.79 9.11
CA ASP A 144 -19.74 -21.04 9.11
C ASP A 144 -20.47 -20.13 10.09
N VAL A 145 -19.90 -19.94 11.28
CA VAL A 145 -20.46 -19.05 12.31
C VAL A 145 -20.40 -17.59 11.88
N ILE A 146 -19.24 -17.10 11.42
CA ILE A 146 -19.05 -15.68 11.12
C ILE A 146 -19.93 -15.24 9.95
N VAL A 147 -19.94 -16.02 8.87
CA VAL A 147 -20.68 -15.68 7.66
C VAL A 147 -22.14 -16.09 7.79
N GLY A 148 -22.43 -17.26 8.35
CA GLY A 148 -23.80 -17.79 8.46
C GLY A 148 -24.71 -16.93 9.34
N VAL A 149 -24.19 -16.37 10.44
CA VAL A 149 -24.96 -15.45 11.29
C VAL A 149 -25.25 -14.13 10.56
N THR A 150 -24.28 -13.58 9.83
CA THR A 150 -24.47 -12.33 9.05
C THR A 150 -25.43 -12.52 7.88
N LEU A 151 -25.32 -13.66 7.17
CA LEU A 151 -26.25 -14.02 6.11
C LEU A 151 -27.66 -14.25 6.64
N ARG A 152 -27.83 -14.82 7.84
CA ARG A 152 -29.14 -14.93 8.49
C ARG A 152 -29.80 -13.56 8.67
N ALA A 153 -29.04 -12.58 9.16
CA ALA A 153 -29.51 -11.20 9.29
C ALA A 153 -29.90 -10.60 7.94
N ALA A 154 -29.09 -10.81 6.90
CA ALA A 154 -29.38 -10.38 5.54
C ALA A 154 -30.68 -11.03 4.99
N PHE A 155 -30.86 -12.33 5.17
CA PHE A 155 -32.03 -13.06 4.70
C PHE A 155 -33.32 -12.72 5.45
N GLN A 156 -33.24 -12.20 6.68
CA GLN A 156 -34.40 -11.67 7.40
C GLN A 156 -34.98 -10.41 6.75
N LEU A 157 -34.16 -9.64 6.02
CA LEU A 157 -34.60 -8.42 5.33
C LEU A 157 -35.38 -8.68 4.04
N LEU A 158 -35.29 -9.89 3.47
CA LEU A 158 -35.89 -10.24 2.17
C LEU A 158 -37.36 -10.70 2.24
N ASN A 159 -37.98 -10.75 3.43
CA ASN A 159 -39.27 -11.43 3.68
C ASN A 159 -39.31 -12.88 3.12
N LYS A 160 -40.41 -13.61 3.33
CA LYS A 160 -40.47 -15.07 3.05
C LYS A 160 -40.10 -15.39 1.58
N ALA A 161 -39.45 -16.54 1.38
CA ALA A 161 -39.01 -17.04 0.08
C ALA A 161 -40.08 -16.89 -1.01
N GLU A 162 -39.81 -16.04 -1.99
CA GLU A 162 -40.67 -15.83 -3.16
C GLU A 162 -40.31 -16.87 -4.25
N GLN A 163 -41.29 -17.27 -5.06
CA GLN A 163 -41.10 -18.26 -6.14
C GLN A 163 -40.12 -17.80 -7.25
N SER A 164 -39.67 -16.54 -7.23
CA SER A 164 -38.78 -15.90 -8.19
C SER A 164 -37.31 -15.81 -7.73
N GLU A 165 -36.92 -16.38 -6.58
CA GLU A 165 -35.52 -16.32 -6.11
C GLU A 165 -34.53 -17.01 -7.07
N THR A 166 -33.34 -16.42 -7.22
CA THR A 166 -32.25 -16.98 -8.04
C THR A 166 -31.69 -18.25 -7.40
N THR A 167 -31.12 -19.15 -8.21
CA THR A 167 -30.54 -20.41 -7.72
C THR A 167 -29.43 -20.18 -6.68
N VAL A 168 -28.66 -19.10 -6.82
CA VAL A 168 -27.60 -18.72 -5.86
C VAL A 168 -28.21 -18.32 -4.51
N LEU A 169 -29.23 -17.45 -4.51
CA LEU A 169 -29.93 -17.09 -3.27
C LEU A 169 -30.56 -18.30 -2.59
N GLN A 170 -31.21 -19.18 -3.35
CA GLN A 170 -31.81 -20.41 -2.81
C GLN A 170 -30.76 -21.28 -2.12
N THR A 171 -29.59 -21.45 -2.75
CA THR A 171 -28.49 -22.26 -2.21
C THR A 171 -27.97 -21.70 -0.88
N TYR A 172 -27.71 -20.39 -0.80
CA TYR A 172 -27.23 -19.77 0.44
C TYR A 172 -28.32 -19.67 1.52
N ARG A 173 -29.60 -19.56 1.13
CA ARG A 173 -30.74 -19.56 2.06
C ARG A 173 -30.93 -20.95 2.68
N GLU A 174 -30.86 -22.01 1.87
CA GLU A 174 -30.88 -23.39 2.35
C GLU A 174 -29.71 -23.68 3.29
N TYR A 175 -28.51 -23.21 2.96
CA TYR A 175 -27.34 -23.28 3.83
C TYR A 175 -27.60 -22.67 5.21
N VAL A 176 -28.04 -21.41 5.26
CA VAL A 176 -28.31 -20.73 6.53
C VAL A 176 -29.40 -21.48 7.32
N ALA A 177 -30.44 -21.96 6.64
CA ALA A 177 -31.50 -22.74 7.30
C ALA A 177 -30.97 -24.04 7.92
N GLN A 178 -30.08 -24.75 7.23
CA GLN A 178 -29.48 -25.99 7.72
C GLN A 178 -28.49 -25.74 8.86
N LEU A 179 -27.66 -24.69 8.77
CA LEU A 179 -26.73 -24.31 9.83
C LEU A 179 -27.45 -24.09 11.16
N PHE A 180 -28.54 -23.30 11.14
CA PHE A 180 -29.32 -23.01 12.34
C PHE A 180 -30.29 -24.14 12.77
N ALA A 181 -30.45 -25.18 11.93
CA ALA A 181 -31.17 -26.40 12.29
C ALA A 181 -30.29 -27.44 12.99
N ARG A 182 -28.96 -27.26 13.00
CA ARG A 182 -28.06 -28.17 13.71
C ARG A 182 -28.32 -28.12 15.22
N GLU A 183 -28.28 -29.29 15.86
CA GLU A 183 -28.62 -29.45 17.28
C GLU A 183 -27.66 -28.68 18.20
N ASP A 184 -26.37 -28.64 17.86
CA ASP A 184 -25.32 -27.89 18.54
C ASP A 184 -25.58 -26.37 18.55
N VAL A 185 -25.97 -25.80 17.40
CA VAL A 185 -26.34 -24.38 17.26
C VAL A 185 -27.61 -24.08 18.03
N ALA A 186 -28.66 -24.89 17.86
CA ALA A 186 -29.94 -24.69 18.54
C ALA A 186 -29.82 -24.78 20.07
N GLN A 187 -29.03 -25.72 20.58
CA GLN A 187 -28.71 -25.81 22.00
C GLN A 187 -27.89 -24.62 22.49
N GLY A 188 -26.95 -24.12 21.68
CA GLY A 188 -26.19 -22.91 21.96
C GLY A 188 -27.09 -21.67 22.11
N VAL A 189 -27.96 -21.41 21.14
CA VAL A 189 -28.91 -20.28 21.19
C VAL A 189 -29.82 -20.38 22.43
N ALA A 190 -30.39 -21.56 22.69
CA ALA A 190 -31.25 -21.79 23.86
C ALA A 190 -30.49 -21.70 25.21
N SER A 191 -29.17 -21.90 25.21
CA SER A 191 -28.30 -21.73 26.40
C SER A 191 -28.06 -20.24 26.67
N MET A 192 -27.81 -19.45 25.64
CA MET A 192 -27.65 -17.99 25.73
C MET A 192 -28.93 -17.31 26.26
N GLU A 193 -30.10 -17.73 25.78
CA GLU A 193 -31.41 -17.23 26.27
C GLU A 193 -31.67 -17.63 27.75
N ARG A 194 -31.32 -18.86 28.14
CA ARG A 194 -31.46 -19.32 29.53
C ARG A 194 -30.50 -18.64 30.51
N ALA A 195 -29.30 -18.28 30.06
CA ALA A 195 -28.33 -17.54 30.88
C ALA A 195 -28.89 -16.15 31.26
N LEU A 196 -29.55 -15.46 30.33
CA LEU A 196 -30.23 -14.18 30.55
C LEU A 196 -31.39 -14.27 31.56
N GLU A 197 -32.19 -15.34 31.51
CA GLU A 197 -33.32 -15.53 32.43
C GLU A 197 -32.87 -15.80 33.88
N LYS A 198 -31.71 -16.44 34.07
CA LYS A 198 -31.20 -16.81 35.39
C LYS A 198 -30.70 -15.60 36.18
N GLU A 199 -30.16 -14.58 35.51
CA GLU A 199 -29.68 -13.34 36.13
C GLU A 199 -30.74 -12.26 36.33
N LYS A 200 -31.79 -12.20 35.49
CA LYS A 200 -32.97 -11.37 35.76
C LYS A 200 -33.65 -11.71 37.10
N LYS A 201 -33.43 -12.91 37.64
CA LYS A 201 -33.90 -13.34 38.96
C LYS A 201 -32.96 -12.98 40.12
N THR A 202 -31.68 -12.69 39.87
CA THR A 202 -30.66 -12.45 40.91
C THR A 202 -30.38 -10.96 41.17
N ASN A 203 -30.61 -10.07 40.19
CA ASN A 203 -30.48 -8.61 40.36
C ASN A 203 -31.59 -7.93 41.18
N GLY A 204 -32.45 -8.70 41.86
CA GLY A 204 -33.46 -8.18 42.79
C GLY A 204 -32.95 -7.87 44.21
N SER A 205 -31.69 -8.16 44.54
CA SER A 205 -31.17 -7.96 45.90
C SER A 205 -29.66 -7.74 45.97
N ALA A 206 -29.17 -6.51 45.81
CA ALA A 206 -27.89 -6.08 46.39
C ALA A 206 -27.67 -4.57 46.15
N ALA A 207 -28.22 -3.75 47.04
CA ALA A 207 -27.74 -2.40 47.27
C ALA A 207 -27.38 -2.33 48.76
N ASP A 208 -26.09 -2.47 49.10
CA ASP A 208 -25.48 -1.81 50.25
C ASP A 208 -23.99 -2.15 50.37
N VAL A 209 -23.28 -1.22 51.02
CA VAL A 209 -21.90 -1.27 51.53
C VAL A 209 -20.81 -0.69 50.62
N ALA A 210 -20.66 0.62 50.77
CA ALA A 210 -19.41 1.36 50.54
C ALA A 210 -18.48 1.30 51.78
N ALA A 211 -17.22 1.68 51.55
CA ALA A 211 -16.15 2.09 52.48
C ALA A 211 -15.21 1.01 53.05
N GLY A 212 -13.92 1.19 52.76
CA GLY A 212 -12.81 0.43 53.36
C GLY A 212 -11.47 0.67 52.68
N GLU A 213 -10.91 1.88 52.79
CA GLU A 213 -9.48 2.12 52.53
C GLU A 213 -8.64 1.27 53.48
N THR A 214 -7.71 0.46 52.94
CA THR A 214 -6.55 -0.02 53.70
C THR A 214 -5.33 -0.15 52.80
N ALA A 215 -4.30 0.60 53.15
CA ALA A 215 -2.97 0.54 52.55
C ALA A 215 -2.31 -0.82 52.82
N LEU A 216 -1.83 -1.48 51.76
CA LEU A 216 -0.97 -2.65 51.84
C LEU A 216 0.38 -2.31 51.21
N LYS A 217 1.40 -2.17 52.07
CA LYS A 217 2.81 -2.09 51.70
C LYS A 217 3.25 -3.41 51.08
N VAL A 218 3.81 -3.36 49.87
CA VAL A 218 4.59 -4.45 49.27
C VAL A 218 5.94 -3.89 48.87
N GLY A 219 7.00 -4.54 49.34
CA GLY A 219 8.38 -4.07 49.24
C GLY A 219 9.02 -4.29 47.87
N GLY A 220 10.12 -3.57 47.68
CA GLY A 220 11.04 -3.72 46.54
C GLY A 220 10.96 -2.59 45.51
N GLU A 221 10.83 -1.33 45.93
CA GLU A 221 11.06 -0.18 45.04
C GLU A 221 12.54 -0.09 44.66
N THR A 222 12.92 -0.63 43.50
CA THR A 222 13.95 0.05 42.71
C THR A 222 13.24 1.20 42.00
N ALA A 223 13.34 2.40 42.57
CA ALA A 223 12.85 3.61 41.92
C ALA A 223 13.43 3.68 40.51
N ALA A 224 12.56 3.64 39.49
CA ALA A 224 12.99 3.74 38.10
C ALA A 224 13.71 5.08 37.93
N VAL A 225 15.00 5.02 37.59
CA VAL A 225 15.79 6.22 37.34
C VAL A 225 15.45 6.68 35.92
N PRO A 226 14.99 7.94 35.74
CA PRO A 226 14.76 8.49 34.41
C PRO A 226 16.04 8.37 33.57
N SER A 227 15.87 8.01 32.29
CA SER A 227 17.00 7.91 31.38
C SER A 227 17.75 9.26 31.29
N THR A 228 19.08 9.22 31.26
CA THR A 228 19.91 10.42 31.06
C THR A 228 20.08 10.78 29.58
N PHE A 229 19.41 10.06 28.69
CA PHE A 229 19.42 10.33 27.25
C PHE A 229 18.95 11.76 26.97
N LYS A 230 19.64 12.44 26.06
CA LYS A 230 19.28 13.78 25.61
C LYS A 230 19.30 13.82 24.09
N LEU A 231 18.24 14.41 23.54
CA LEU A 231 18.21 14.77 22.13
C LEU A 231 19.15 15.97 21.90
N GLY A 232 19.64 16.11 20.66
CA GLY A 232 20.34 17.33 20.28
C GLY A 232 19.43 18.54 20.39
N GLU A 233 19.96 19.69 20.80
CA GLU A 233 19.17 20.89 21.13
C GLU A 233 18.27 21.35 19.97
N GLU A 234 18.79 21.38 18.74
CA GLU A 234 18.02 21.74 17.54
C GLU A 234 16.92 20.72 17.19
N LEU A 235 17.14 19.45 17.51
CA LEU A 235 16.17 18.38 17.30
C LEU A 235 15.01 18.52 18.29
N GLU A 236 15.34 18.68 19.57
CA GLU A 236 14.38 18.84 20.66
C GLU A 236 13.51 20.10 20.50
N LYS A 237 14.09 21.19 19.97
CA LYS A 237 13.35 22.43 19.65
C LYS A 237 12.48 22.34 18.40
N GLY A 238 12.55 21.25 17.63
CA GLY A 238 11.78 21.13 16.39
C GLY A 238 12.35 21.97 15.23
N LEU A 239 13.67 22.20 15.16
CA LEU A 239 14.34 23.02 14.13
C LEU A 239 15.02 22.23 12.98
N THR A 240 15.06 20.90 13.05
CA THR A 240 15.57 19.99 11.98
C THR A 240 14.46 19.42 11.06
N PHE A 241 14.66 18.32 10.32
CA PHE A 241 13.58 17.64 9.56
C PHE A 241 13.54 16.14 9.81
N HIS A 242 14.13 15.69 10.92
CA HIS A 242 14.12 14.28 11.30
C HIS A 242 12.69 13.75 11.43
N ASN A 243 12.52 12.52 10.99
CA ASN A 243 11.32 11.70 11.16
C ASN A 243 10.90 11.70 12.63
N ILE A 244 9.65 12.08 12.89
CA ILE A 244 9.16 12.22 14.27
C ILE A 244 8.96 10.85 14.91
N LEU A 245 8.57 9.84 14.13
CA LEU A 245 8.51 8.46 14.59
C LEU A 245 9.85 8.02 15.17
N ASP A 246 10.96 8.24 14.44
CA ASP A 246 12.31 7.84 14.89
C ASP A 246 12.74 8.62 16.16
N ILE A 247 12.35 9.89 16.28
CA ILE A 247 12.59 10.68 17.50
C ILE A 247 11.85 10.04 18.68
N VAL A 248 10.56 9.74 18.52
CA VAL A 248 9.73 9.12 19.56
C VAL A 248 10.26 7.72 19.91
N GLU A 249 10.61 6.91 18.92
CA GLU A 249 11.26 5.60 19.11
C GLU A 249 12.55 5.71 19.92
N SER A 250 13.42 6.69 19.63
CA SER A 250 14.67 6.89 20.37
C SER A 250 14.44 7.25 21.84
N ILE A 251 13.40 8.03 22.14
CA ILE A 251 13.01 8.38 23.52
C ILE A 251 12.53 7.11 24.24
N PHE A 252 11.69 6.29 23.60
CA PHE A 252 11.20 5.06 24.19
C PHE A 252 12.28 3.99 24.34
N ASP A 253 13.17 3.83 23.36
CA ASP A 253 14.31 2.92 23.44
C ASP A 253 15.22 3.28 24.63
N ALA A 254 15.51 4.57 24.81
CA ALA A 254 16.26 5.06 25.95
C ALA A 254 15.55 4.82 27.29
N ALA A 255 14.22 4.99 27.33
CA ALA A 255 13.40 4.71 28.50
C ALA A 255 13.35 3.22 28.84
N ILE A 256 13.17 2.35 27.83
CA ILE A 256 13.14 0.89 27.97
C ILE A 256 14.49 0.38 28.48
N LYS A 257 15.61 0.85 27.91
CA LYS A 257 16.97 0.49 28.36
C LYS A 257 17.24 0.92 29.80
N SER A 258 16.67 2.04 30.25
CA SER A 258 16.78 2.50 31.64
C SER A 258 15.88 1.70 32.59
N ALA A 259 14.67 1.35 32.16
CA ALA A 259 13.73 0.53 32.93
C ALA A 259 14.19 -0.93 33.07
N TYR A 260 14.89 -1.46 32.06
CA TYR A 260 15.32 -2.86 31.97
C TYR A 260 16.81 -2.98 31.61
N PRO A 261 17.73 -2.50 32.48
CA PRO A 261 19.15 -2.41 32.16
C PRO A 261 19.79 -3.81 32.06
N GLY A 262 20.52 -4.04 30.96
CA GLY A 262 21.25 -5.30 30.73
C GLY A 262 20.38 -6.51 30.38
N LEU A 263 19.08 -6.30 30.12
CA LEU A 263 18.16 -7.34 29.68
C LEU A 263 18.01 -7.31 28.15
N ASP A 264 17.91 -8.50 27.57
CA ASP A 264 17.60 -8.66 26.15
C ASP A 264 16.07 -8.58 25.99
N VAL A 265 15.60 -7.41 25.55
CA VAL A 265 14.18 -7.10 25.38
C VAL A 265 13.88 -6.87 23.89
N PRO A 266 12.63 -7.13 23.45
CA PRO A 266 12.23 -6.85 22.07
C PRO A 266 12.52 -5.41 21.65
N PRO A 267 12.76 -5.16 20.35
CA PRO A 267 12.97 -3.81 19.84
C PRO A 267 11.75 -2.93 20.10
N VAL A 268 12.01 -1.63 20.25
CA VAL A 268 10.94 -0.64 20.42
C VAL A 268 10.00 -0.66 19.22
N GLU A 269 8.71 -0.63 19.50
CA GLU A 269 7.66 -0.54 18.49
C GLU A 269 6.82 0.70 18.77
N VAL A 270 6.97 1.72 17.92
CA VAL A 270 6.11 2.89 17.89
C VAL A 270 5.36 2.91 16.57
N THR A 271 4.09 3.30 16.63
CA THR A 271 3.24 3.45 15.45
C THR A 271 2.61 4.83 15.46
N ARG A 272 2.30 5.32 14.26
CA ARG A 272 1.46 6.50 14.10
C ARG A 272 0.02 6.15 14.43
N THR A 273 -0.63 7.01 15.21
CA THR A 273 -2.05 6.82 15.50
C THR A 273 -2.87 7.15 14.26
N ASN A 274 -3.75 6.23 13.87
CA ASN A 274 -4.65 6.45 12.74
C ASN A 274 -5.60 7.64 13.02
N VAL A 275 -5.98 8.38 11.99
CA VAL A 275 -6.95 9.48 12.03
C VAL A 275 -8.25 9.12 12.77
N LYS A 276 -8.77 7.90 12.58
CA LYS A 276 -10.00 7.41 13.29
C LYS A 276 -9.82 7.30 14.81
N ASN A 277 -8.56 7.29 15.26
CA ASN A 277 -8.12 7.04 16.61
C ASN A 277 -7.38 8.23 17.22
N ALA A 278 -7.48 9.44 16.65
CA ALA A 278 -6.77 10.64 17.11
C ALA A 278 -6.92 10.96 18.62
N LYS A 279 -7.99 10.47 19.26
CA LYS A 279 -8.19 10.53 20.72
C LYS A 279 -7.10 9.80 21.52
N PHE A 280 -6.37 8.88 20.90
CA PHE A 280 -5.31 8.07 21.49
C PHE A 280 -3.90 8.65 21.25
N GLY A 281 -3.77 9.91 20.85
CA GLY A 281 -2.47 10.58 20.67
C GLY A 281 -2.02 10.69 19.23
N ASP A 282 -0.89 11.35 19.03
CA ASP A 282 -0.21 11.47 17.74
C ASP A 282 0.55 10.17 17.40
N TYR A 283 1.13 9.54 18.42
CA TYR A 283 1.87 8.28 18.34
C TYR A 283 1.45 7.31 19.44
N GLN A 284 1.71 6.03 19.24
CA GLN A 284 1.46 4.97 20.20
C GLN A 284 2.65 4.01 20.27
N CYS A 285 3.17 3.76 21.48
CA CYS A 285 4.19 2.74 21.74
C CYS A 285 3.52 1.43 22.19
N ASN A 286 3.84 0.35 21.50
CA ASN A 286 3.26 -0.99 21.66
C ASN A 286 4.20 -1.98 22.39
N SER A 287 5.41 -1.53 22.73
CA SER A 287 6.51 -2.38 23.22
C SER A 287 6.20 -3.15 24.51
N ALA A 288 5.31 -2.62 25.37
CA ALA A 288 5.11 -3.16 26.73
C ALA A 288 4.61 -4.62 26.75
N MET A 289 3.79 -5.02 25.78
CA MET A 289 3.24 -6.39 25.71
C MET A 289 4.30 -7.41 25.30
N ALA A 290 5.14 -7.06 24.33
CA ALA A 290 6.24 -7.91 23.87
C ALA A 290 7.28 -8.09 24.99
N ILE A 291 7.65 -6.99 25.66
CA ILE A 291 8.58 -7.01 26.80
C ILE A 291 8.03 -7.87 27.95
N PHE A 292 6.75 -7.69 28.31
CA PHE A 292 6.11 -8.51 29.34
C PHE A 292 6.17 -10.00 29.00
N THR A 293 5.91 -10.36 27.74
CA THR A 293 5.92 -11.75 27.28
C THR A 293 7.30 -12.38 27.41
N VAL A 294 8.36 -11.66 27.02
CA VAL A 294 9.75 -12.15 27.10
C VAL A 294 10.24 -12.26 28.55
N LEU A 295 9.87 -11.31 29.41
CA LEU A 295 10.30 -11.32 30.81
C LEU A 295 9.48 -12.25 31.70
N LYS A 296 8.35 -12.78 31.20
CA LYS A 296 7.47 -13.68 31.95
C LYS A 296 8.23 -14.93 32.41
N GLY A 297 8.23 -15.19 33.71
CA GLY A 297 8.95 -16.32 34.32
C GLY A 297 10.43 -16.05 34.65
N THR A 298 10.94 -14.85 34.38
CA THR A 298 12.27 -14.40 34.83
C THR A 298 12.20 -13.71 36.20
N PRO A 299 13.33 -13.52 36.91
CA PRO A 299 13.38 -12.72 38.13
C PRO A 299 12.96 -11.25 37.94
N HIS A 300 12.89 -10.77 36.70
CA HIS A 300 12.53 -9.41 36.31
C HIS A 300 11.10 -9.32 35.75
N ALA A 301 10.29 -10.37 35.90
CA ALA A 301 8.90 -10.39 35.45
C ALA A 301 8.09 -9.28 36.14
N ALA A 302 7.51 -8.38 35.35
CA ALA A 302 6.51 -7.44 35.83
C ALA A 302 5.19 -8.15 36.13
N GLN A 303 4.31 -7.52 36.93
CA GLN A 303 3.01 -8.10 37.28
C GLN A 303 2.02 -8.14 36.11
N SER A 304 2.12 -7.18 35.19
CA SER A 304 1.27 -7.07 34.00
C SER A 304 1.96 -6.26 32.91
N PRO A 305 1.52 -6.33 31.64
CA PRO A 305 2.06 -5.46 30.60
C PRO A 305 1.75 -3.97 30.85
N ARG A 306 0.69 -3.66 31.62
CA ARG A 306 0.43 -2.31 32.12
C ARG A 306 1.49 -1.85 33.12
N ALA A 307 1.99 -2.74 33.98
CA ALA A 307 3.11 -2.44 34.87
C ALA A 307 4.41 -2.18 34.09
N VAL A 308 4.65 -2.93 33.01
CA VAL A 308 5.75 -2.64 32.07
C VAL A 308 5.59 -1.24 31.45
N ALA A 309 4.39 -0.92 30.96
CA ALA A 309 4.12 0.40 30.38
C ALA A 309 4.37 1.54 31.37
N ASN A 310 3.92 1.40 32.62
CA ASN A 310 4.17 2.38 33.68
C ASN A 310 5.66 2.49 34.02
N ALA A 311 6.40 1.38 34.05
CA ALA A 311 7.84 1.38 34.28
C ALA A 311 8.60 2.12 33.16
N ILE A 312 8.19 1.91 31.91
CA ILE A 312 8.72 2.65 30.75
C ILE A 312 8.43 4.14 30.91
N ILE A 313 7.19 4.54 31.21
CA ILE A 313 6.82 5.95 31.39
C ILE A 313 7.62 6.61 32.51
N ALA A 314 7.80 5.93 33.64
CA ALA A 314 8.60 6.43 34.77
C ALA A 314 10.08 6.62 34.41
N ALA A 315 10.57 5.88 33.41
CA ALA A 315 11.95 5.94 32.93
C ALA A 315 12.16 6.91 31.74
N ILE A 316 11.09 7.56 31.25
CA ILE A 316 11.18 8.50 30.12
C ILE A 316 12.11 9.67 30.48
N PRO A 317 13.07 10.03 29.61
CA PRO A 317 13.92 11.20 29.82
C PRO A 317 13.08 12.49 29.75
N GLU A 318 13.51 13.51 30.50
CA GLU A 318 12.95 14.86 30.38
C GLU A 318 13.15 15.37 28.94
N THR A 319 12.07 15.79 28.28
CA THR A 319 12.07 16.14 26.86
C THR A 319 11.03 17.21 26.55
N ARG A 320 11.35 18.14 25.65
CA ARG A 320 10.39 19.13 25.12
C ARG A 320 9.54 18.60 23.95
N VAL A 321 9.72 17.35 23.54
CA VAL A 321 9.00 16.77 22.40
C VAL A 321 7.65 16.20 22.83
N LEU A 322 7.56 15.60 24.02
CA LEU A 322 6.36 14.90 24.50
C LEU A 322 5.64 15.73 25.55
N ASP A 323 4.32 15.89 25.41
CA ASP A 323 3.46 16.59 26.36
C ASP A 323 2.76 15.59 27.29
N ARG A 324 1.65 15.02 26.83
CA ARG A 324 0.88 14.03 27.58
C ARG A 324 1.25 12.62 27.15
N ILE A 325 1.48 11.76 28.14
CA ILE A 325 1.69 10.34 27.94
C ILE A 325 0.68 9.59 28.82
N SER A 326 -0.05 8.63 28.25
CA SER A 326 -1.03 7.86 29.00
C SER A 326 -1.00 6.39 28.62
N VAL A 327 -1.26 5.51 29.59
CA VAL A 327 -1.42 4.08 29.33
C VAL A 327 -2.88 3.79 28.99
N ALA A 328 -3.12 3.07 27.89
CA ALA A 328 -4.42 2.60 27.47
C ALA A 328 -4.44 1.07 27.32
N GLY A 329 -5.56 0.45 27.70
CA GLY A 329 -5.74 -1.00 27.65
C GLY A 329 -4.65 -1.77 28.41
N ALA A 330 -4.24 -2.92 27.87
CA ALA A 330 -3.29 -3.86 28.45
C ALA A 330 -1.83 -3.36 28.56
N GLY A 331 -1.50 -2.18 28.03
CA GLY A 331 -0.13 -1.66 28.02
C GLY A 331 0.24 -0.79 26.83
N PHE A 332 -0.72 -0.29 26.05
CA PHE A 332 -0.42 0.69 24.99
C PHE A 332 -0.05 2.02 25.63
N ILE A 333 1.01 2.67 25.16
CA ILE A 333 1.42 3.98 25.64
C ILE A 333 1.08 5.01 24.56
N ASN A 334 0.06 5.82 24.82
CA ASN A 334 -0.42 6.90 23.96
C ASN A 334 0.40 8.16 24.20
N VAL A 335 0.78 8.84 23.12
CA VAL A 335 1.76 9.93 23.14
C VAL A 335 1.25 11.14 22.38
N PHE A 336 1.30 12.30 23.02
CA PHE A 336 0.95 13.58 22.42
C PHE A 336 2.22 14.45 22.32
N LEU A 337 2.43 15.08 21.17
CA LEU A 337 3.54 16.01 20.95
C LEU A 337 3.27 17.35 21.63
N THR A 338 4.32 18.05 22.07
CA THR A 338 4.16 19.42 22.56
C THR A 338 3.79 20.38 21.44
N LYS A 339 2.94 21.37 21.77
CA LYS A 339 2.55 22.43 20.82
C LYS A 339 3.75 23.23 20.32
N GLU A 340 4.73 23.48 21.19
CA GLU A 340 5.94 24.22 20.85
C GLU A 340 6.75 23.47 19.78
N PHE A 341 6.99 22.16 19.97
CA PHE A 341 7.69 21.33 19.00
C PHE A 341 7.00 21.32 17.63
N VAL A 342 5.67 21.14 17.64
CA VAL A 342 4.83 21.07 16.44
C VAL A 342 4.83 22.40 15.66
N VAL A 343 4.67 23.53 16.36
CA VAL A 343 4.67 24.87 15.74
C VAL A 343 6.05 25.20 15.16
N ASN A 344 7.13 24.94 15.90
CA ASN A 344 8.50 25.17 15.42
C ASN A 344 8.81 24.34 14.17
N ARG A 345 8.35 23.09 14.13
CA ARG A 345 8.47 22.21 12.97
C ARG A 345 7.75 22.77 11.75
N LEU A 346 6.51 23.22 11.91
CA LEU A 346 5.74 23.79 10.81
C LEU A 346 6.35 25.11 10.33
N GLN A 347 6.83 25.95 11.25
CA GLN A 347 7.55 27.18 10.92
C GLN A 347 8.82 26.90 10.11
N ASN A 348 9.58 25.86 10.46
CA ASN A 348 10.75 25.46 9.71
C ASN A 348 10.40 25.07 8.26
N ALA A 349 9.29 24.33 8.06
CA ALA A 349 8.78 23.97 6.74
C ALA A 349 8.26 25.20 5.96
N LEU A 350 7.66 26.18 6.63
CA LEU A 350 7.21 27.44 6.00
C LEU A 350 8.39 28.25 5.47
N VAL A 351 9.48 28.33 6.22
CA VAL A 351 10.66 29.16 5.91
C VAL A 351 11.60 28.50 4.92
N LYS A 352 11.93 27.22 5.14
CA LYS A 352 12.91 26.49 4.33
C LYS A 352 12.28 25.65 3.22
N GLY A 353 10.95 25.61 3.15
CA GLY A 353 10.23 24.61 2.39
C GLY A 353 10.25 23.24 3.08
N VAL A 354 9.53 22.28 2.52
CA VAL A 354 9.57 20.89 2.98
C VAL A 354 10.89 20.26 2.55
N GLN A 355 11.68 19.80 3.51
CA GLN A 355 13.01 19.22 3.28
C GLN A 355 13.03 17.75 3.73
N PRO A 356 13.90 16.90 3.17
CA PRO A 356 14.03 15.52 3.60
C PRO A 356 14.59 15.39 5.01
N ALA A 357 14.26 14.29 5.68
CA ALA A 357 14.95 13.87 6.89
C ALA A 357 16.45 13.65 6.60
N PRO A 358 17.35 14.10 7.49
CA PRO A 358 18.79 13.82 7.36
C PRO A 358 19.05 12.31 7.35
N GLN A 359 19.76 11.84 6.34
CA GLN A 359 20.14 10.43 6.22
C GLN A 359 21.47 10.28 5.49
N LYS A 360 22.07 9.09 5.61
CA LYS A 360 23.31 8.77 4.90
C LYS A 360 22.99 8.61 3.41
N GLN A 361 23.74 9.34 2.58
CA GLN A 361 23.66 9.16 1.13
C GLN A 361 24.07 7.73 0.75
N GLN A 362 23.35 7.17 -0.23
CA GLN A 362 23.58 5.85 -0.81
C GLN A 362 23.58 6.01 -2.33
N THR A 363 24.32 5.16 -3.03
CA THR A 363 24.16 4.99 -4.48
C THR A 363 23.10 3.92 -4.74
N ILE A 364 22.00 4.31 -5.39
CA ILE A 364 20.84 3.45 -5.60
C ILE A 364 20.58 3.31 -7.09
N VAL A 365 20.60 2.09 -7.59
CA VAL A 365 20.26 1.78 -8.99
C VAL A 365 18.82 1.33 -9.05
N ILE A 366 18.02 1.95 -9.92
CA ILE A 366 16.61 1.60 -10.13
C ILE A 366 16.41 1.25 -11.59
N ASP A 367 15.99 0.02 -11.84
CA ASP A 367 15.70 -0.52 -13.16
C ASP A 367 14.18 -0.49 -13.40
N PHE A 368 13.76 0.30 -14.39
CA PHE A 368 12.35 0.48 -14.69
C PHE A 368 12.11 0.92 -16.14
N SER A 369 10.83 0.90 -16.55
CA SER A 369 10.34 1.05 -17.92
C SER A 369 10.68 -0.14 -18.82
N SER A 370 11.96 -0.33 -19.12
CA SER A 370 12.57 -1.48 -19.80
C SER A 370 11.75 -2.06 -20.97
N PRO A 371 11.32 -1.24 -21.96
CA PRO A 371 10.58 -1.73 -23.11
C PRO A 371 11.46 -2.52 -24.08
N ASN A 372 10.83 -3.42 -24.84
CA ASN A 372 11.47 -4.14 -25.92
C ASN A 372 11.53 -3.29 -27.20
N ILE A 373 12.71 -3.20 -27.82
CA ILE A 373 12.89 -2.50 -29.09
C ILE A 373 12.06 -3.18 -30.19
N ALA A 374 11.60 -2.38 -31.17
CA ALA A 374 10.73 -2.80 -32.26
C ALA A 374 9.33 -3.30 -31.87
N LYS A 375 8.90 -3.02 -30.62
CA LYS A 375 7.52 -3.19 -30.15
C LYS A 375 7.04 -1.90 -29.50
N ASP A 376 5.76 -1.59 -29.65
CA ASP A 376 5.17 -0.45 -28.95
C ASP A 376 5.20 -0.62 -27.43
N MET A 377 5.39 0.49 -26.72
CA MET A 377 5.15 0.51 -25.28
C MET A 377 3.66 0.31 -25.00
N HIS A 378 3.37 -0.44 -23.95
CA HIS A 378 2.02 -0.84 -23.55
C HIS A 378 1.82 -0.59 -22.07
N VAL A 379 0.59 -0.77 -21.56
CA VAL A 379 0.21 -0.46 -20.18
C VAL A 379 1.08 -1.14 -19.10
N GLY A 380 1.61 -2.33 -19.35
CA GLY A 380 2.62 -2.94 -18.45
C GLY A 380 3.90 -2.11 -18.30
N HIS A 381 4.45 -1.57 -19.41
CA HIS A 381 5.61 -0.67 -19.36
C HIS A 381 5.24 0.68 -18.71
N LEU A 382 3.99 1.14 -18.85
CA LEU A 382 3.50 2.34 -18.18
C LEU A 382 3.60 2.19 -16.66
N ARG A 383 3.15 1.07 -16.09
CA ARG A 383 3.23 0.82 -14.64
C ARG A 383 4.65 0.89 -14.13
N SER A 384 5.56 0.15 -14.75
CA SER A 384 6.99 0.18 -14.43
C SER A 384 7.54 1.61 -14.50
N THR A 385 7.20 2.34 -15.58
CA THR A 385 7.64 3.72 -15.81
C THR A 385 7.21 4.67 -14.69
N ILE A 386 5.94 4.62 -14.28
CA ILE A 386 5.36 5.55 -13.31
C ILE A 386 5.81 5.22 -11.88
N ILE A 387 5.75 3.94 -11.49
CA ILE A 387 6.14 3.50 -10.15
C ILE A 387 7.65 3.71 -9.94
N GLY A 388 8.46 3.32 -10.93
CA GLY A 388 9.92 3.50 -10.89
C GLY A 388 10.33 4.97 -10.81
N ASP A 389 9.73 5.85 -11.63
CA ASP A 389 10.03 7.29 -11.60
C ASP A 389 9.65 7.94 -10.27
N THR A 390 8.49 7.56 -9.70
CA THR A 390 8.06 8.03 -8.37
C THR A 390 9.07 7.65 -7.30
N MET A 391 9.57 6.41 -7.34
CA MET A 391 10.55 5.93 -6.37
C MET A 391 11.92 6.58 -6.56
N CYS A 392 12.32 6.87 -7.80
CA CYS A 392 13.51 7.69 -8.07
C CYS A 392 13.38 9.07 -7.42
N ARG A 393 12.25 9.76 -7.63
CA ARG A 393 11.99 11.10 -7.08
C ARG A 393 12.01 11.12 -5.55
N ILE A 394 11.40 10.12 -4.90
CA ILE A 394 11.41 9.98 -3.44
C ILE A 394 12.84 9.82 -2.91
N LEU A 395 13.63 8.94 -3.52
CA LEU A 395 15.00 8.67 -3.08
C LEU A 395 15.96 9.84 -3.42
N GLU A 396 15.74 10.55 -4.52
CA GLU A 396 16.47 11.79 -4.86
C GLU A 396 16.13 12.93 -3.91
N PHE A 397 14.85 13.12 -3.57
CA PHE A 397 14.43 14.09 -2.56
C PHE A 397 15.12 13.85 -1.23
N GLN A 398 15.36 12.58 -0.89
CA GLN A 398 16.11 12.14 0.29
C GLN A 398 17.62 12.34 0.22
N GLY A 399 18.15 12.80 -0.91
CA GLY A 399 19.56 13.09 -1.12
C GLY A 399 20.41 11.89 -1.55
N HIS A 400 19.79 10.77 -1.95
CA HIS A 400 20.52 9.63 -2.50
C HIS A 400 21.03 9.92 -3.93
N ASP A 401 22.12 9.26 -4.33
CA ASP A 401 22.59 9.27 -5.71
C ASP A 401 21.86 8.17 -6.49
N VAL A 402 20.76 8.55 -7.15
CA VAL A 402 19.89 7.62 -7.86
C VAL A 402 20.31 7.47 -9.32
N LYS A 403 20.56 6.24 -9.76
CA LYS A 403 20.83 5.88 -11.15
C LYS A 403 19.57 5.25 -11.75
N ARG A 404 18.94 6.01 -12.65
CA ARG A 404 17.70 5.65 -13.34
C ARG A 404 18.01 4.83 -14.59
N ILE A 405 17.89 3.52 -14.52
CA ILE A 405 18.31 2.59 -15.58
C ILE A 405 17.10 2.13 -16.39
N ASN A 406 17.19 2.29 -17.71
CA ASN A 406 16.26 1.71 -18.66
C ASN A 406 16.91 0.48 -19.31
N HIS A 407 16.55 -0.71 -18.84
CA HIS A 407 17.10 -1.99 -19.30
C HIS A 407 16.35 -2.47 -20.55
N VAL A 408 16.49 -1.72 -21.64
CA VAL A 408 15.77 -2.00 -22.90
C VAL A 408 16.15 -3.35 -23.50
N GLY A 409 15.14 -4.05 -24.03
CA GLY A 409 15.33 -5.28 -24.79
C GLY A 409 15.83 -4.98 -26.21
N ASP A 410 17.08 -4.56 -26.32
CA ASP A 410 17.74 -4.19 -27.58
C ASP A 410 18.61 -5.32 -28.16
N TRP A 411 18.57 -6.51 -27.57
CA TRP A 411 19.32 -7.68 -28.01
C TRP A 411 18.41 -8.91 -28.06
N GLY A 412 18.53 -9.74 -29.09
CA GLY A 412 17.72 -10.96 -29.21
C GLY A 412 17.52 -11.48 -30.63
N THR A 413 16.95 -12.67 -30.74
CA THR A 413 16.78 -13.38 -32.02
C THR A 413 15.79 -12.68 -32.97
N GLN A 414 14.87 -11.89 -32.42
CA GLN A 414 13.90 -11.09 -33.19
C GLN A 414 14.58 -10.10 -34.15
N PHE A 415 15.80 -9.65 -33.84
CA PHE A 415 16.52 -8.73 -34.73
C PHE A 415 16.97 -9.41 -36.03
N GLY A 416 17.20 -10.72 -36.04
CA GLY A 416 17.53 -11.45 -37.25
C GLY A 416 16.45 -11.31 -38.32
N MET A 417 15.19 -11.58 -37.95
CA MET A 417 14.06 -11.43 -38.87
C MET A 417 13.81 -9.97 -39.25
N LEU A 418 13.98 -9.02 -38.33
CA LEU A 418 13.78 -7.60 -38.63
C LEU A 418 14.82 -7.07 -39.62
N ILE A 419 16.09 -7.42 -39.42
CA ILE A 419 17.18 -7.02 -40.32
C ILE A 419 16.99 -7.66 -41.69
N CYS A 420 16.70 -8.97 -41.73
CA CYS A 420 16.47 -9.68 -42.99
C CYS A 420 15.26 -9.10 -43.74
N HIS A 421 14.15 -8.86 -43.04
CA HIS A 421 12.95 -8.28 -43.64
C HIS A 421 13.19 -6.86 -44.16
N LEU A 422 13.85 -6.00 -43.39
CA LEU A 422 14.10 -4.61 -43.77
C LEU A 422 15.02 -4.54 -44.99
N THR A 423 16.10 -5.32 -45.00
CA THR A 423 17.09 -5.30 -46.09
C THR A 423 16.53 -5.87 -47.40
N GLU A 424 15.65 -6.87 -47.34
CA GLU A 424 14.99 -7.42 -48.53
C GLU A 424 13.85 -6.53 -49.05
N THR A 425 13.04 -5.96 -48.16
CA THR A 425 11.89 -5.11 -48.55
C THR A 425 12.33 -3.72 -49.03
N TYR A 426 13.44 -3.22 -48.50
CA TYR A 426 13.97 -1.90 -48.81
C TYR A 426 15.44 -1.99 -49.26
N PRO A 427 15.71 -2.39 -50.52
CA PRO A 427 17.08 -2.60 -51.00
C PRO A 427 17.97 -1.34 -50.92
N ASN A 428 17.36 -0.16 -50.98
CA ASN A 428 18.03 1.15 -50.91
C ASN A 428 18.04 1.77 -49.50
N TRP A 429 17.79 0.99 -48.44
CA TRP A 429 17.72 1.48 -47.06
C TRP A 429 18.95 2.28 -46.61
N GLU A 430 20.11 2.02 -47.22
CA GLU A 430 21.38 2.71 -46.92
C GLU A 430 21.41 4.17 -47.37
N THR A 431 20.66 4.51 -48.43
CA THR A 431 20.59 5.86 -49.02
C THR A 431 19.25 6.54 -48.73
N GLU A 432 18.16 5.76 -48.70
CA GLU A 432 16.81 6.22 -48.44
C GLU A 432 16.20 5.32 -47.38
N MET A 433 16.33 5.72 -46.12
CA MET A 433 15.71 4.95 -45.06
C MET A 433 14.18 5.05 -45.21
N PRO A 434 13.46 3.91 -45.27
CA PRO A 434 12.01 3.95 -45.28
C PRO A 434 11.50 4.71 -44.06
N ASN A 435 10.43 5.49 -44.24
CA ASN A 435 9.76 6.17 -43.12
C ASN A 435 8.98 5.13 -42.30
N VAL A 436 9.71 4.33 -41.53
CA VAL A 436 9.15 3.33 -40.61
C VAL A 436 8.73 4.06 -39.34
N THR A 437 7.61 4.77 -39.42
CA THR A 437 6.98 5.39 -38.23
C THR A 437 6.35 4.34 -37.32
N ASP A 438 6.08 3.14 -37.83
CA ASP A 438 5.38 2.07 -37.12
C ASP A 438 6.21 0.78 -37.18
N LEU A 439 7.14 0.65 -36.24
CA LEU A 439 7.98 -0.55 -36.09
C LEU A 439 7.15 -1.79 -35.77
N THR A 440 5.97 -1.63 -35.15
CA THR A 440 5.07 -2.74 -34.86
C THR A 440 4.55 -3.37 -36.16
N LYS A 441 4.24 -2.58 -37.19
CA LYS A 441 3.89 -3.10 -38.52
C LYS A 441 5.05 -3.85 -39.17
N LEU A 442 6.26 -3.28 -39.11
CA LEU A 442 7.46 -3.94 -39.63
C LEU A 442 7.68 -5.29 -38.93
N TYR A 443 7.53 -5.32 -37.60
CA TYR A 443 7.66 -6.54 -36.81
C TYR A 443 6.60 -7.58 -37.18
N LYS A 444 5.32 -7.19 -37.29
CA LYS A 444 4.23 -8.11 -37.68
C LYS A 444 4.50 -8.71 -39.07
N ALA A 445 4.87 -7.88 -40.06
CA ALA A 445 5.18 -8.34 -41.41
C ALA A 445 6.42 -9.27 -41.45
N ALA A 446 7.47 -8.94 -40.69
CA ALA A 446 8.64 -9.79 -40.56
C ALA A 446 8.30 -11.13 -39.90
N LYS A 447 7.45 -11.12 -38.87
CA LYS A 447 7.02 -12.32 -38.14
C LYS A 447 6.14 -13.22 -39.01
N GLU A 448 5.21 -12.66 -39.76
CA GLU A 448 4.39 -13.41 -40.73
C GLU A 448 5.26 -14.11 -41.77
N ARG A 449 6.27 -13.41 -42.33
CA ARG A 449 7.24 -14.04 -43.24
C ARG A 449 8.09 -15.11 -42.54
N PHE A 450 8.52 -14.87 -41.30
CA PHE A 450 9.28 -15.83 -40.50
C PHE A 450 8.52 -17.14 -40.27
N ASP A 451 7.21 -17.07 -40.06
CA ASP A 451 6.39 -18.24 -39.80
C ASP A 451 5.94 -18.96 -41.09
N ALA A 452 5.81 -18.23 -42.21
CA ALA A 452 5.32 -18.77 -43.48
C ALA A 452 6.42 -19.25 -44.45
N ASP A 453 7.62 -18.68 -44.41
CA ASP A 453 8.72 -18.94 -45.36
C ASP A 453 9.91 -19.60 -44.64
N ALA A 454 10.10 -20.90 -44.89
CA ALA A 454 11.18 -21.69 -44.31
C ALA A 454 12.58 -21.23 -44.73
N GLU A 455 12.75 -20.68 -45.94
CA GLU A 455 14.04 -20.13 -46.36
C GLU A 455 14.33 -18.81 -45.63
N PHE A 456 13.32 -17.95 -45.50
CA PHE A 456 13.44 -16.72 -44.73
C PHE A 456 13.71 -16.99 -43.24
N HIS A 457 13.13 -18.06 -42.68
CA HIS A 457 13.42 -18.51 -41.32
C HIS A 457 14.91 -18.83 -41.11
N GLU A 458 15.52 -19.62 -42.01
CA GLU A 458 16.94 -19.96 -41.92
C GLU A 458 17.86 -18.75 -42.19
N ARG A 459 17.52 -17.89 -43.15
CA ARG A 459 18.24 -16.61 -43.35
C ARG A 459 18.18 -15.73 -42.11
N SER A 460 17.02 -15.64 -41.46
CA SER A 460 16.84 -14.85 -40.24
C SER A 460 17.71 -15.38 -39.09
N LYS A 461 17.87 -16.69 -38.93
CA LYS A 461 18.80 -17.27 -37.94
C LYS A 461 20.25 -16.94 -38.26
N ALA A 462 20.67 -17.10 -39.51
CA ALA A 462 22.02 -16.74 -39.95
C ALA A 462 22.30 -15.24 -39.71
N GLN A 463 21.29 -14.40 -39.90
CA GLN A 463 21.36 -12.96 -39.66
C GLN A 463 21.58 -12.60 -38.17
N VAL A 464 21.08 -13.40 -37.23
CA VAL A 464 21.39 -13.24 -35.79
C VAL A 464 22.88 -13.50 -35.54
N VAL A 465 23.45 -14.54 -36.14
CA VAL A 465 24.87 -14.88 -35.98
C VAL A 465 25.75 -13.75 -36.54
N LEU A 466 25.40 -13.17 -37.69
CA LEU A 466 26.10 -12.01 -38.26
C LEU A 466 26.03 -10.79 -37.33
N LEU A 467 24.87 -10.51 -36.75
CA LEU A 467 24.72 -9.40 -35.79
C LEU A 467 25.60 -9.62 -34.54
N GLN A 468 25.62 -10.85 -34.01
CA GLN A 468 26.41 -11.23 -32.84
C GLN A 468 27.92 -11.22 -33.11
N SER A 469 28.36 -11.62 -34.31
CA SER A 469 29.77 -11.58 -34.71
C SER A 469 30.29 -10.17 -34.99
N GLY A 470 29.41 -9.17 -35.01
CA GLY A 470 29.79 -7.76 -35.20
C GLY A 470 29.83 -7.32 -36.65
N ASP A 471 29.12 -8.00 -37.56
CA ASP A 471 29.00 -7.58 -38.96
C ASP A 471 28.50 -6.13 -39.07
N GLU A 472 29.26 -5.28 -39.79
CA GLU A 472 29.01 -3.84 -39.87
C GLU A 472 27.64 -3.51 -40.46
N LYS A 473 27.24 -4.24 -41.51
CA LYS A 473 25.95 -4.00 -42.18
C LYS A 473 24.78 -4.33 -41.26
N SER A 474 24.86 -5.47 -40.60
CA SER A 474 23.88 -5.94 -39.62
C SER A 474 23.76 -4.99 -38.44
N ARG A 475 24.90 -4.53 -37.91
CA ARG A 475 24.97 -3.55 -36.81
C ARG A 475 24.40 -2.20 -37.19
N LYS A 476 24.61 -1.73 -38.43
CA LYS A 476 24.04 -0.48 -38.92
C LYS A 476 22.51 -0.56 -38.98
N VAL A 477 21.93 -1.64 -39.50
CA VAL A 477 20.47 -1.83 -39.52
C VAL A 477 19.92 -1.90 -38.09
N TRP A 478 20.55 -2.70 -37.22
CA TRP A 478 20.18 -2.83 -35.81
C TRP A 478 20.15 -1.47 -35.09
N THR A 479 21.24 -0.70 -35.19
CA THR A 479 21.35 0.63 -34.57
C THR A 479 20.21 1.54 -35.00
N THR A 480 19.87 1.49 -36.30
CA THR A 480 18.82 2.36 -36.83
C THR A 480 17.41 1.95 -36.35
N LEU A 481 17.15 0.65 -36.19
CA LEU A 481 15.91 0.15 -35.57
C LEU A 481 15.79 0.57 -34.10
N CYS A 482 16.90 0.51 -33.37
CA CYS A 482 16.98 1.01 -32.00
C CYS A 482 16.70 2.52 -31.94
N ASP A 483 17.31 3.33 -32.82
CA ASP A 483 17.11 4.79 -32.85
C ASP A 483 15.67 5.21 -33.20
N ILE A 484 14.98 4.46 -34.06
CA ILE A 484 13.54 4.68 -34.30
C ILE A 484 12.75 4.39 -33.03
N SER A 485 12.99 3.25 -32.37
CA SER A 485 12.28 2.89 -31.14
C SER A 485 12.52 3.91 -30.02
N ARG A 486 13.77 4.34 -29.83
CA ARG A 486 14.16 5.37 -28.84
C ARG A 486 13.37 6.67 -29.04
N ARG A 487 13.21 7.13 -30.29
CA ARG A 487 12.43 8.34 -30.59
C ARG A 487 10.95 8.18 -30.23
N GLU A 488 10.37 7.00 -30.44
CA GLU A 488 8.98 6.75 -30.05
C GLU A 488 8.81 6.63 -28.52
N PHE A 489 9.74 5.97 -27.83
CA PHE A 489 9.74 5.88 -26.37
C PHE A 489 9.91 7.26 -25.73
N GLN A 490 10.78 8.11 -26.29
CA GLN A 490 11.02 9.45 -25.78
C GLN A 490 9.75 10.31 -25.79
N LYS A 491 8.86 10.17 -26.77
CA LYS A 491 7.56 10.89 -26.77
C LYS A 491 6.72 10.55 -25.54
N VAL A 492 6.75 9.29 -25.09
CA VAL A 492 6.04 8.85 -23.88
C VAL A 492 6.74 9.40 -22.65
N TYR A 493 8.08 9.31 -22.59
CA TYR A 493 8.86 9.84 -21.47
C TYR A 493 8.71 11.35 -21.30
N ASP A 494 8.73 12.13 -22.38
CA ASP A 494 8.54 13.58 -22.35
C ASP A 494 7.16 13.96 -21.80
N ARG A 495 6.09 13.29 -22.27
CA ARG A 495 4.73 13.51 -21.78
C ARG A 495 4.56 13.13 -20.31
N LEU A 496 5.29 12.10 -19.86
CA LEU A 496 5.31 11.70 -18.46
C LEU A 496 6.37 12.45 -17.64
N GLY A 497 7.16 13.36 -18.22
CA GLY A 497 8.24 14.04 -17.49
C GLY A 497 9.25 13.07 -16.85
N VAL A 498 9.56 11.96 -17.51
CA VAL A 498 10.46 10.91 -17.03
C VAL A 498 11.83 11.05 -17.70
N SER A 499 12.90 10.95 -16.89
CA SER A 499 14.28 10.92 -17.34
C SER A 499 14.92 9.57 -17.00
N LEU A 500 15.63 8.99 -17.98
CA LEU A 500 16.17 7.63 -17.92
C LEU A 500 17.54 7.56 -18.62
N THR A 501 18.43 6.72 -18.11
CA THR A 501 19.68 6.34 -18.79
C THR A 501 19.52 4.94 -19.38
N GLU A 502 19.61 4.84 -20.71
CA GLU A 502 19.54 3.55 -21.40
C GLU A 502 20.78 2.69 -21.11
N MET A 503 20.56 1.48 -20.59
CA MET A 503 21.56 0.41 -20.50
C MET A 503 20.90 -0.90 -20.88
N GLY A 504 20.67 -1.07 -22.18
CA GLY A 504 20.02 -2.24 -22.76
C GLY A 504 20.80 -3.53 -22.57
N GLU A 505 20.16 -4.66 -22.87
CA GLU A 505 20.78 -5.99 -22.82
C GLU A 505 22.10 -6.06 -23.60
N SER A 506 22.19 -5.35 -24.73
CA SER A 506 23.37 -5.36 -25.59
C SER A 506 24.64 -4.81 -24.91
N PHE A 507 24.47 -3.92 -23.92
CA PHE A 507 25.56 -3.32 -23.14
C PHE A 507 26.37 -4.36 -22.37
N TYR A 508 25.70 -5.41 -21.86
CA TYR A 508 26.33 -6.39 -20.98
C TYR A 508 27.03 -7.53 -21.73
N ASN A 509 26.85 -7.65 -23.05
CA ASN A 509 27.45 -8.70 -23.87
C ASN A 509 28.96 -8.88 -23.66
N PRO A 510 29.79 -7.81 -23.60
CA PRO A 510 31.23 -7.96 -23.37
C PRO A 510 31.58 -8.40 -21.93
N ILE A 511 30.65 -8.23 -20.99
CA ILE A 511 30.83 -8.49 -19.56
C ILE A 511 30.46 -9.93 -19.20
N ILE A 512 29.46 -10.49 -19.91
CA ILE A 512 28.92 -11.83 -19.67
C ILE A 512 30.02 -12.91 -19.51
N PRO A 513 31.00 -13.06 -20.44
CA PRO A 513 32.00 -14.13 -20.31
C PRO A 513 32.77 -14.07 -18.99
N GLY A 514 33.19 -12.87 -18.56
CA GLY A 514 33.94 -12.68 -17.32
C GLY A 514 33.12 -12.96 -16.06
N VAL A 515 31.80 -12.76 -16.11
CA VAL A 515 30.90 -13.10 -14.99
C VAL A 515 30.66 -14.61 -14.94
N LEU A 516 30.47 -15.27 -16.08
CA LEU A 516 30.34 -16.73 -16.14
C LEU A 516 31.62 -17.43 -15.67
N ASP A 517 32.79 -16.92 -16.03
CA ASP A 517 34.07 -17.48 -15.57
C ASP A 517 34.23 -17.38 -14.04
N GLN A 518 33.71 -16.31 -13.41
CA GLN A 518 33.66 -16.21 -11.95
C GLN A 518 32.77 -17.29 -11.32
N LEU A 519 31.62 -17.58 -11.93
CA LEU A 519 30.72 -18.65 -11.47
C LEU A 519 31.37 -20.04 -11.62
N ARG A 520 32.01 -20.30 -12.77
CA ARG A 520 32.78 -21.54 -13.01
C ARG A 520 33.93 -21.70 -12.02
N ALA A 521 34.70 -20.64 -11.76
CA ALA A 521 35.81 -20.67 -10.82
C ALA A 521 35.38 -20.97 -9.37
N LYS A 522 34.12 -20.67 -9.02
CA LYS A 522 33.52 -21.02 -7.72
C LYS A 522 32.90 -22.42 -7.69
N GLY A 523 32.96 -23.17 -8.79
CA GLY A 523 32.39 -24.50 -8.91
C GLY A 523 30.87 -24.52 -8.81
N LEU A 524 30.20 -23.41 -9.19
CA LEU A 524 28.74 -23.29 -9.11
C LEU A 524 28.01 -23.71 -10.39
N MET A 525 28.73 -23.72 -11.52
CA MET A 525 28.15 -24.07 -12.82
C MET A 525 28.27 -25.57 -13.08
N GLU A 526 27.14 -26.18 -13.44
CA GLU A 526 27.02 -27.59 -13.77
C GLU A 526 26.48 -27.75 -15.20
N GLU A 527 26.92 -28.80 -15.89
CA GLU A 527 26.38 -29.18 -17.19
C GLU A 527 25.14 -30.06 -17.00
N SER A 528 24.02 -29.70 -17.64
CA SER A 528 22.77 -30.45 -17.62
C SER A 528 22.15 -30.46 -19.00
N ASP A 529 21.98 -31.63 -19.60
CA ASP A 529 21.46 -31.80 -20.98
C ASP A 529 22.19 -30.94 -22.04
N GLY A 530 23.50 -30.77 -21.86
CA GLY A 530 24.38 -29.96 -22.72
C GLY A 530 24.27 -28.45 -22.49
N ALA A 531 23.42 -27.99 -21.57
CA ALA A 531 23.34 -26.60 -21.14
C ALA A 531 24.14 -26.36 -19.85
N GLU A 532 24.57 -25.11 -19.61
CA GLU A 532 25.20 -24.74 -18.34
C GLU A 532 24.19 -24.06 -17.40
N VAL A 533 24.06 -24.61 -16.19
CA VAL A 533 23.07 -24.22 -15.18
C VAL A 533 23.69 -24.03 -13.80
N VAL A 534 23.01 -23.31 -12.91
CA VAL A 534 23.32 -23.26 -11.47
C VAL A 534 22.14 -23.80 -10.68
N PHE A 535 22.38 -24.81 -9.84
CA PHE A 535 21.37 -25.32 -8.91
C PHE A 535 21.44 -24.58 -7.58
N THR A 536 20.28 -24.31 -6.98
CA THR A 536 20.19 -23.74 -5.63
C THR A 536 19.56 -24.75 -4.68
N LYS A 537 19.82 -24.60 -3.38
CA LYS A 537 19.17 -25.44 -2.35
C LYS A 537 17.75 -24.99 -2.04
N ILE A 538 17.42 -23.73 -2.34
CA ILE A 538 16.17 -23.07 -1.96
C ILE A 538 15.10 -23.28 -3.04
N TYR A 539 15.48 -23.16 -4.31
CA TYR A 539 14.58 -23.27 -5.44
C TYR A 539 14.80 -24.56 -6.22
N LYS A 540 13.71 -25.20 -6.63
CA LYS A 540 13.75 -26.45 -7.39
C LYS A 540 14.20 -26.24 -8.84
N GLN A 541 13.82 -25.12 -9.45
CA GLN A 541 14.25 -24.81 -10.81
C GLN A 541 15.74 -24.40 -10.86
N PRO A 542 16.50 -24.90 -11.84
CA PRO A 542 17.87 -24.44 -12.07
C PRO A 542 17.88 -23.04 -12.71
N PHE A 543 18.93 -22.27 -12.43
CA PHE A 543 19.20 -21.00 -13.11
C PHE A 543 19.99 -21.28 -14.40
N LEU A 544 19.29 -21.33 -15.53
CA LEU A 544 19.85 -21.63 -16.84
C LEU A 544 20.58 -20.42 -17.42
N LEU A 545 21.90 -20.54 -17.61
CA LEU A 545 22.78 -19.44 -18.04
C LEU A 545 23.31 -19.60 -19.47
N VAL A 546 23.52 -20.81 -19.96
CA VAL A 546 23.98 -21.05 -21.34
C VAL A 546 23.22 -22.23 -21.89
N LYS A 547 22.62 -22.09 -23.08
CA LYS A 547 21.93 -23.20 -23.75
C LYS A 547 22.92 -24.18 -24.37
N SER A 548 22.43 -25.33 -24.83
CA SER A 548 23.25 -26.35 -25.51
C SER A 548 23.85 -25.92 -26.85
N ASP A 549 23.31 -24.87 -27.47
CA ASP A 549 23.90 -24.24 -28.66
C ASP A 549 24.93 -23.13 -28.31
N GLY A 550 25.24 -22.94 -27.03
CA GLY A 550 26.14 -21.90 -26.54
C GLY A 550 25.52 -20.50 -26.43
N SER A 551 24.22 -20.34 -26.76
CA SER A 551 23.56 -19.03 -26.70
C SER A 551 23.22 -18.61 -25.27
N TYR A 552 23.29 -17.30 -25.03
CA TYR A 552 22.91 -16.67 -23.77
C TYR A 552 21.39 -16.46 -23.65
N LEU A 553 20.92 -16.30 -22.42
CA LEU A 553 19.53 -16.05 -22.04
C LEU A 553 19.41 -14.75 -21.23
N TYR A 554 18.17 -14.36 -20.91
CA TYR A 554 17.90 -13.24 -20.00
C TYR A 554 18.61 -13.41 -18.65
N ALA A 555 18.62 -14.62 -18.08
CA ALA A 555 19.35 -14.93 -16.85
C ALA A 555 20.84 -14.61 -16.92
N THR A 556 21.47 -14.84 -18.08
CA THR A 556 22.88 -14.53 -18.33
C THR A 556 23.14 -13.04 -18.35
N THR A 557 22.26 -12.29 -19.02
CA THR A 557 22.33 -10.82 -19.06
C THR A 557 22.08 -10.23 -17.68
N ASP A 558 21.07 -10.71 -16.96
CA ASP A 558 20.67 -10.18 -15.65
C ASP A 558 21.71 -10.42 -14.55
N ILE A 559 22.39 -11.58 -14.55
CA ILE A 559 23.50 -11.79 -13.59
C ILE A 559 24.71 -10.91 -13.91
N ALA A 560 24.98 -10.65 -15.19
CA ALA A 560 26.00 -9.69 -15.59
C ALA A 560 25.61 -8.25 -15.26
N ALA A 561 24.32 -7.90 -15.40
CA ALA A 561 23.79 -6.61 -15.02
C ALA A 561 23.84 -6.40 -13.51
N LEU A 562 23.46 -7.40 -12.70
CA LEU A 562 23.60 -7.35 -11.25
C LEU A 562 25.06 -7.15 -10.85
N TRP A 563 25.99 -7.90 -11.47
CA TRP A 563 27.41 -7.73 -11.23
C TRP A 563 27.88 -6.30 -11.57
N TYR A 564 27.54 -5.78 -12.74
CA TYR A 564 27.93 -4.44 -13.15
C TYR A 564 27.40 -3.37 -12.19
N ARG A 565 26.14 -3.46 -11.79
CA ARG A 565 25.51 -2.50 -10.88
C ARG A 565 26.15 -2.50 -9.48
N LEU A 566 26.50 -3.68 -8.97
CA LEU A 566 27.09 -3.79 -7.63
C LEU A 566 28.61 -3.49 -7.61
N HIS A 567 29.35 -3.85 -8.65
CA HIS A 567 30.82 -3.78 -8.66
C HIS A 567 31.37 -2.56 -9.42
N GLU A 568 30.80 -2.23 -10.59
CA GLU A 568 31.24 -1.08 -11.39
C GLU A 568 30.52 0.21 -10.98
N MET A 569 29.19 0.15 -10.84
CA MET A 569 28.40 1.31 -10.39
C MET A 569 28.43 1.48 -8.86
N LYS A 570 28.97 0.50 -8.13
CA LYS A 570 29.13 0.51 -6.66
C LYS A 570 27.82 0.79 -5.92
N ALA A 571 26.72 0.21 -6.40
CA ALA A 571 25.42 0.41 -5.79
C ALA A 571 25.37 -0.19 -4.39
N ASP A 572 24.86 0.59 -3.44
CA ASP A 572 24.45 0.11 -2.12
C ASP A 572 23.09 -0.60 -2.22
N ARG A 573 22.24 -0.16 -3.17
CA ARG A 573 20.90 -0.71 -3.39
C ARG A 573 20.61 -0.88 -4.88
N VAL A 574 19.97 -1.98 -5.25
CA VAL A 574 19.47 -2.22 -6.61
C VAL A 574 18.00 -2.61 -6.53
N ILE A 575 17.13 -1.89 -7.24
CA ILE A 575 15.68 -2.10 -7.20
C ILE A 575 15.18 -2.36 -8.62
N TYR A 576 14.47 -3.47 -8.82
CA TYR A 576 13.94 -3.89 -10.11
C TYR A 576 12.41 -3.76 -10.14
N TYR A 577 11.88 -2.88 -10.98
CA TYR A 577 10.44 -2.71 -11.19
C TYR A 577 9.98 -3.44 -12.46
N THR A 578 9.51 -4.67 -12.29
CA THR A 578 9.01 -5.50 -13.40
C THR A 578 7.66 -6.13 -13.07
N ASP A 579 7.03 -6.78 -14.07
CA ASP A 579 5.78 -7.49 -13.86
C ASP A 579 5.94 -8.60 -12.81
N TYR A 580 4.93 -8.77 -11.96
CA TYR A 580 4.97 -9.73 -10.85
C TYR A 580 5.29 -11.17 -11.29
N THR A 581 4.96 -11.54 -12.54
CA THR A 581 5.28 -12.86 -13.11
C THR A 581 6.78 -13.16 -13.19
N GLN A 582 7.65 -12.15 -13.10
CA GLN A 582 9.11 -12.32 -13.12
C GLN A 582 9.72 -12.56 -11.73
N LYS A 583 8.90 -12.60 -10.67
CA LYS A 583 9.37 -12.76 -9.28
C LYS A 583 10.28 -13.97 -9.08
N ASP A 584 9.92 -15.12 -9.63
CA ASP A 584 10.71 -16.35 -9.46
C ASP A 584 12.10 -16.26 -10.12
N HIS A 585 12.19 -15.54 -11.24
CA HIS A 585 13.45 -15.27 -11.91
C HIS A 585 14.36 -14.39 -11.06
N PHE A 586 13.85 -13.27 -10.53
CA PHE A 586 14.64 -12.37 -9.69
C PHE A 586 15.05 -13.00 -8.35
N ASN A 587 14.16 -13.78 -7.75
CA ASN A 587 14.48 -14.57 -6.55
C ASN A 587 15.67 -15.52 -6.80
N LEU A 588 15.66 -16.19 -7.95
CA LEU A 588 16.73 -17.10 -8.35
C LEU A 588 18.03 -16.35 -8.70
N LEU A 589 17.91 -15.21 -9.39
CA LEU A 589 19.01 -14.30 -9.68
C LEU A 589 19.72 -13.85 -8.39
N PHE A 590 18.97 -13.41 -7.38
CA PHE A 590 19.55 -12.93 -6.12
C PHE A 590 20.18 -14.06 -5.31
N GLU A 591 19.58 -15.25 -5.30
CA GLU A 591 20.20 -16.39 -4.61
C GLU A 591 21.48 -16.86 -5.30
N VAL A 592 21.49 -16.94 -6.63
CA VAL A 592 22.73 -17.24 -7.39
C VAL A 592 23.77 -16.13 -7.20
N GLY A 593 23.34 -14.87 -7.20
CA GLY A 593 24.19 -13.72 -6.88
C GLY A 593 24.84 -13.83 -5.49
N ARG A 594 24.09 -14.32 -4.49
CA ARG A 594 24.58 -14.53 -3.12
C ARG A 594 25.53 -15.72 -3.02
N MET A 595 25.17 -16.86 -3.61
CA MET A 595 26.01 -18.06 -3.65
C MET A 595 27.34 -17.79 -4.35
N SER A 596 27.30 -17.00 -5.42
CA SER A 596 28.48 -16.57 -6.17
C SER A 596 29.26 -15.45 -5.51
N GLY A 597 28.80 -14.87 -4.40
CA GLY A 597 29.43 -13.72 -3.73
C GLY A 597 29.46 -12.45 -4.58
N ILE A 598 28.69 -12.38 -5.67
CA ILE A 598 28.45 -11.16 -6.43
C ILE A 598 27.63 -10.18 -5.59
N TYR A 599 26.68 -10.71 -4.82
CA TYR A 599 25.79 -9.97 -3.93
C TYR A 599 26.01 -10.35 -2.47
N ASP A 600 26.21 -9.35 -1.61
CA ASP A 600 26.36 -9.52 -0.16
C ASP A 600 25.23 -8.78 0.57
N PRO A 601 24.19 -9.48 1.06
CA PRO A 601 23.04 -8.85 1.71
C PRO A 601 23.38 -8.17 3.05
N THR A 602 24.61 -8.36 3.58
CA THR A 602 25.07 -7.64 4.78
C THR A 602 25.60 -6.23 4.46
N LYS A 603 25.90 -5.96 3.18
CA LYS A 603 26.46 -4.69 2.70
C LYS A 603 25.52 -3.97 1.74
N GLN A 604 24.79 -4.72 0.94
CA GLN A 604 23.98 -4.24 -0.16
C GLN A 604 22.55 -4.74 -0.01
N ARG A 605 21.59 -4.07 -0.66
CA ARG A 605 20.19 -4.49 -0.73
C ARG A 605 19.77 -4.65 -2.18
N ALA A 606 19.21 -5.80 -2.54
CA ALA A 606 18.60 -6.04 -3.84
C ALA A 606 17.11 -6.36 -3.65
N ASP A 607 16.24 -5.59 -4.30
CA ASP A 607 14.79 -5.75 -4.21
C ASP A 607 14.18 -5.97 -5.59
N HIS A 608 13.26 -6.92 -5.70
CA HIS A 608 12.33 -7.01 -6.82
C HIS A 608 10.97 -6.47 -6.37
N VAL A 609 10.49 -5.44 -7.06
CA VAL A 609 9.17 -4.87 -6.85
C VAL A 609 8.29 -5.25 -8.03
N GLY A 610 7.60 -6.38 -7.87
CA GLY A 610 6.65 -6.89 -8.84
C GLY A 610 5.36 -6.07 -8.85
N PHE A 611 4.89 -5.67 -10.03
CA PHE A 611 3.57 -5.03 -10.18
C PHE A 611 2.53 -5.92 -10.86
N GLY A 612 1.26 -5.74 -10.49
CA GLY A 612 0.12 -6.46 -11.07
C GLY A 612 -0.27 -5.99 -12.47
N THR A 613 -1.23 -6.65 -13.10
CA THR A 613 -1.68 -6.32 -14.46
C THR A 613 -2.72 -5.21 -14.51
N VAL A 614 -2.72 -4.47 -15.62
CA VAL A 614 -3.79 -3.52 -15.96
C VAL A 614 -4.89 -4.27 -16.71
N ASN A 615 -6.10 -4.22 -16.19
CA ASN A 615 -7.24 -4.97 -16.68
C ASN A 615 -8.34 -4.05 -17.23
N ASP A 616 -9.17 -4.60 -18.12
CA ASP A 616 -10.42 -3.99 -18.55
C ASP A 616 -11.55 -4.27 -17.54
N GLU A 617 -12.75 -3.75 -17.82
CA GLU A 617 -13.94 -3.92 -16.96
C GLU A 617 -14.38 -5.39 -16.80
N SER A 618 -13.91 -6.30 -17.67
CA SER A 618 -14.16 -7.74 -17.58
C SER A 618 -13.11 -8.50 -16.77
N GLY A 619 -12.14 -7.79 -16.18
CA GLY A 619 -11.04 -8.37 -15.41
C GLY A 619 -9.93 -8.99 -16.29
N LYS A 620 -10.02 -8.88 -17.62
CA LYS A 620 -8.98 -9.38 -18.54
C LYS A 620 -7.94 -8.31 -18.81
N ARG A 621 -6.75 -8.70 -19.29
CA ARG A 621 -5.69 -7.75 -19.65
C ARG A 621 -6.20 -6.68 -20.61
N PHE A 622 -5.96 -5.42 -20.27
CA PHE A 622 -6.45 -4.26 -20.99
C PHE A 622 -5.94 -4.24 -22.44
N LYS A 623 -6.89 -4.22 -23.37
CA LYS A 623 -6.69 -4.20 -24.82
C LYS A 623 -7.63 -3.20 -25.47
N THR A 624 -7.33 -2.79 -26.70
CA THR A 624 -8.24 -1.97 -27.51
C THR A 624 -9.52 -2.76 -27.83
N ARG A 625 -10.58 -2.06 -28.29
CA ARG A 625 -11.82 -2.70 -28.77
C ARG A 625 -11.59 -3.69 -29.93
N SER A 626 -10.50 -3.56 -30.69
CA SER A 626 -10.09 -4.50 -31.73
C SER A 626 -9.30 -5.71 -31.21
N GLY A 627 -9.00 -5.76 -29.90
CA GLY A 627 -8.17 -6.80 -29.28
C GLY A 627 -6.66 -6.57 -29.43
N GLU A 628 -6.24 -5.43 -29.97
CA GLU A 628 -4.84 -5.03 -30.09
C GLU A 628 -4.31 -4.38 -28.80
N VAL A 629 -2.99 -4.26 -28.71
CA VAL A 629 -2.32 -3.61 -27.57
C VAL A 629 -2.53 -2.11 -27.68
N VAL A 630 -2.94 -1.46 -26.58
CA VAL A 630 -3.15 -0.01 -26.51
C VAL A 630 -1.79 0.71 -26.52
N ARG A 631 -1.58 1.63 -27.46
CA ARG A 631 -0.39 2.48 -27.51
C ARG A 631 -0.47 3.56 -26.44
N LEU A 632 0.62 3.74 -25.68
CA LEU A 632 0.63 4.69 -24.55
C LEU A 632 0.42 6.15 -24.98
N VAL A 633 0.94 6.54 -26.14
CA VAL A 633 0.74 7.88 -26.71
C VAL A 633 -0.76 8.16 -26.88
N GLU A 634 -1.50 7.23 -27.47
CA GLU A 634 -2.95 7.36 -27.70
C GLU A 634 -3.74 7.40 -26.39
N LEU A 635 -3.33 6.58 -25.40
CA LEU A 635 -3.95 6.57 -24.08
C LEU A 635 -3.81 7.93 -23.38
N LEU A 636 -2.63 8.54 -23.43
CA LEU A 636 -2.37 9.85 -22.85
C LEU A 636 -3.13 10.96 -23.60
N ASP A 637 -3.17 10.90 -24.94
CA ASP A 637 -3.93 11.87 -25.74
C ASP A 637 -5.43 11.79 -25.44
N GLU A 638 -5.98 10.59 -25.28
CA GLU A 638 -7.38 10.40 -24.88
C GLU A 638 -7.66 10.98 -23.49
N ALA A 639 -6.76 10.79 -22.51
CA ALA A 639 -6.90 11.40 -21.18
C ALA A 639 -6.97 12.94 -21.28
N LYS A 640 -6.08 13.55 -22.07
CA LYS A 640 -6.06 15.01 -22.31
C LYS A 640 -7.34 15.49 -23.00
N VAL A 641 -7.80 14.79 -24.04
CA VAL A 641 -9.00 15.17 -24.80
C VAL A 641 -10.25 15.14 -23.92
N ARG A 642 -10.44 14.09 -23.12
CA ARG A 642 -11.57 13.99 -22.19
C ARG A 642 -11.53 15.07 -21.12
N MET A 643 -10.37 15.31 -20.53
CA MET A 643 -10.19 16.35 -19.52
C MET A 643 -10.46 17.74 -20.10
N LYS A 644 -10.02 18.00 -21.34
CA LYS A 644 -10.30 19.27 -22.04
C LYS A 644 -11.80 19.51 -22.22
N ALA A 645 -12.55 18.49 -22.64
CA ALA A 645 -14.00 18.59 -22.78
C ALA A 645 -14.67 18.92 -21.43
N GLN A 646 -14.29 18.20 -20.37
CA GLN A 646 -14.83 18.42 -19.02
C GLN A 646 -14.47 19.81 -18.46
N LEU A 647 -13.28 20.35 -18.74
CA LEU A 647 -12.92 21.73 -18.34
C LEU A 647 -13.77 22.77 -19.07
N MET A 648 -14.00 22.58 -20.38
CA MET A 648 -14.85 23.49 -21.16
C MET A 648 -16.28 23.51 -20.63
N GLU A 649 -16.88 22.35 -20.35
CA GLU A 649 -18.21 22.25 -19.74
C GLU A 649 -18.30 23.01 -18.40
N ARG A 650 -17.24 22.93 -17.57
CA ARG A 650 -17.17 23.66 -16.30
C ARG A 650 -17.03 25.17 -16.46
N ILE A 651 -16.32 25.63 -17.50
CA ILE A 651 -16.23 27.05 -17.86
C ILE A 651 -17.61 27.55 -18.29
N GLU A 652 -18.30 26.81 -19.17
CA GLU A 652 -19.65 27.15 -19.63
C GLU A 652 -20.68 27.18 -18.48
N ALA A 653 -20.53 26.28 -17.50
CA ALA A 653 -21.35 26.24 -16.30
C ALA A 653 -20.98 27.29 -15.23
N GLY A 654 -19.94 28.11 -15.46
CA GLY A 654 -19.46 29.11 -14.51
C GLY A 654 -18.83 28.54 -13.22
N GLN A 655 -18.42 27.27 -13.24
CA GLN A 655 -17.81 26.56 -12.11
C GLN A 655 -16.29 26.74 -12.04
N THR A 656 -15.69 27.13 -13.16
CA THR A 656 -14.25 27.32 -13.33
C THR A 656 -14.00 28.66 -14.01
N ALA A 657 -13.01 29.43 -13.54
CA ALA A 657 -12.62 30.73 -14.09
C ALA A 657 -11.27 30.65 -14.85
N LEU A 658 -10.99 29.52 -15.49
CA LEU A 658 -9.77 29.29 -16.25
C LEU A 658 -9.89 29.97 -17.63
N PRO A 659 -8.90 30.78 -18.06
CA PRO A 659 -8.88 31.36 -19.40
C PRO A 659 -8.84 30.28 -20.49
N VAL A 660 -9.59 30.48 -21.58
CA VAL A 660 -9.76 29.50 -22.67
C VAL A 660 -8.42 29.12 -23.33
N ASP A 661 -7.48 30.06 -23.42
CA ASP A 661 -6.13 29.85 -23.95
C ASP A 661 -5.24 28.98 -23.04
N GLN A 662 -5.58 28.85 -21.75
CA GLN A 662 -4.87 28.01 -20.78
C GLN A 662 -5.47 26.60 -20.63
N VAL A 663 -6.68 26.37 -21.17
CA VAL A 663 -7.42 25.09 -21.02
C VAL A 663 -6.62 23.91 -21.56
N ASP A 664 -5.91 24.07 -22.68
CA ASP A 664 -5.17 22.95 -23.28
C ASP A 664 -4.02 22.46 -22.39
N ALA A 665 -3.26 23.41 -21.81
CA ALA A 665 -2.17 23.12 -20.88
C ALA A 665 -2.68 22.55 -19.55
N ALA A 666 -3.82 23.06 -19.06
CA ALA A 666 -4.45 22.53 -17.85
C ALA A 666 -4.96 21.10 -18.05
N ALA A 667 -5.62 20.84 -19.18
CA ALA A 667 -6.11 19.51 -19.54
C ALA A 667 -4.98 18.47 -19.67
N GLU A 668 -3.84 18.89 -20.20
CA GLU A 668 -2.63 18.07 -20.29
C GLU A 668 -2.13 17.65 -18.90
N LYS A 669 -1.90 18.63 -18.02
CA LYS A 669 -1.43 18.37 -16.64
C LYS A 669 -2.41 17.51 -15.85
N LEU A 670 -3.70 17.84 -15.89
CA LEU A 670 -4.76 17.10 -15.21
C LEU A 670 -4.91 15.67 -15.77
N GLY A 671 -4.92 15.52 -17.09
CA GLY A 671 -5.06 14.21 -17.75
C GLY A 671 -3.89 13.28 -17.46
N TYR A 672 -2.65 13.78 -17.60
CA TYR A 672 -1.45 12.98 -17.33
C TYR A 672 -1.30 12.69 -15.84
N GLY A 673 -1.58 13.67 -14.98
CA GLY A 673 -1.61 13.50 -13.52
C GLY A 673 -2.64 12.45 -13.08
N ALA A 674 -3.81 12.43 -13.71
CA ALA A 674 -4.85 11.43 -13.45
C ALA A 674 -4.39 10.01 -13.81
N VAL A 675 -3.74 9.82 -14.96
CA VAL A 675 -3.18 8.52 -15.35
C VAL A 675 -2.13 8.04 -14.34
N LYS A 676 -1.22 8.92 -13.93
CA LYS A 676 -0.18 8.60 -12.94
C LYS A 676 -0.75 8.23 -11.58
N TYR A 677 -1.58 9.09 -11.03
CA TYR A 677 -2.15 8.89 -9.70
C TYR A 677 -3.04 7.66 -9.64
N PHE A 678 -3.80 7.38 -10.70
CA PHE A 678 -4.72 6.25 -10.71
C PHE A 678 -4.00 4.90 -10.64
N ASP A 679 -2.81 4.80 -11.22
CA ASP A 679 -1.90 3.67 -11.03
C ASP A 679 -1.28 3.68 -9.63
N LEU A 680 -0.63 4.81 -9.26
CA LEU A 680 0.15 4.93 -8.03
C LEU A 680 -0.67 4.74 -6.75
N ARG A 681 -1.96 5.07 -6.72
CA ARG A 681 -2.81 4.91 -5.53
C ARG A 681 -3.12 3.44 -5.21
N GLN A 682 -2.95 2.55 -6.18
CA GLN A 682 -3.10 1.11 -5.98
C GLN A 682 -1.82 0.54 -5.40
N SER A 683 -1.92 -0.52 -4.60
CA SER A 683 -0.72 -1.30 -4.24
C SER A 683 -0.01 -1.74 -5.53
N PRO A 684 1.34 -1.61 -5.63
CA PRO A 684 2.07 -2.05 -6.82
C PRO A 684 1.72 -3.47 -7.24
N THR A 685 1.62 -4.39 -6.27
CA THR A 685 1.37 -5.83 -6.49
C THR A 685 -0.05 -6.14 -6.96
N SER A 686 -1.00 -5.23 -6.78
CA SER A 686 -2.40 -5.48 -7.13
C SER A 686 -2.64 -5.28 -8.63
N ASN A 687 -3.54 -6.10 -9.18
CA ASN A 687 -4.16 -5.82 -10.46
C ASN A 687 -5.16 -4.66 -10.29
N TYR A 688 -5.39 -3.88 -11.34
CA TYR A 688 -6.43 -2.86 -11.30
C TYR A 688 -7.18 -2.72 -12.62
N ILE A 689 -8.44 -2.28 -12.53
CA ILE A 689 -9.31 -2.03 -13.67
C ILE A 689 -9.09 -0.60 -14.16
N PHE A 690 -8.63 -0.45 -15.41
CA PHE A 690 -8.43 0.84 -16.04
C PHE A 690 -9.79 1.48 -16.38
N SER A 691 -9.98 2.76 -16.01
CA SER A 691 -11.20 3.51 -16.34
C SER A 691 -10.92 5.00 -16.42
N PHE A 692 -11.14 5.60 -17.59
CA PHE A 692 -11.03 7.05 -17.79
C PHE A 692 -12.01 7.82 -16.89
N ASP A 693 -13.24 7.33 -16.78
CA ASP A 693 -14.30 8.00 -16.01
C ASP A 693 -13.95 8.03 -14.52
N ARG A 694 -13.38 6.95 -13.99
CA ARG A 694 -12.93 6.92 -12.58
C ARG A 694 -11.70 7.79 -12.34
N MET A 695 -10.71 7.79 -13.24
CA MET A 695 -9.47 8.56 -13.01
C MET A 695 -9.65 10.06 -13.20
N LEU A 696 -10.53 10.48 -14.12
CA LEU A 696 -10.81 11.89 -14.43
C LEU A 696 -11.94 12.48 -13.57
N SER A 697 -12.55 11.68 -12.68
CA SER A 697 -13.58 12.14 -11.76
C SER A 697 -13.06 13.28 -10.87
N THR A 698 -13.86 14.33 -10.72
CA THR A 698 -13.60 15.43 -9.76
C THR A 698 -13.91 15.07 -8.32
N ASN A 699 -14.43 13.87 -8.08
CA ASN A 699 -14.84 13.37 -6.76
C ASN A 699 -14.09 12.08 -6.42
N GLY A 700 -13.85 11.89 -5.13
CA GLY A 700 -13.17 10.72 -4.57
C GLY A 700 -11.65 10.83 -4.65
N ASP A 701 -10.98 9.70 -4.41
CA ASP A 701 -9.53 9.59 -4.41
C ASP A 701 -8.96 9.60 -5.85
N THR A 702 -8.82 10.79 -6.43
CA THR A 702 -8.31 11.03 -7.79
C THR A 702 -7.35 12.22 -7.82
N ALA A 703 -6.42 12.25 -8.79
CA ALA A 703 -5.53 13.41 -8.97
C ALA A 703 -6.30 14.70 -9.21
N VAL A 704 -7.39 14.62 -9.99
CA VAL A 704 -8.23 15.76 -10.32
C VAL A 704 -8.80 16.37 -9.04
N TYR A 705 -9.42 15.56 -8.16
CA TYR A 705 -9.92 16.02 -6.87
C TYR A 705 -8.83 16.68 -6.01
N LEU A 706 -7.65 16.06 -5.92
CA LEU A 706 -6.53 16.58 -5.13
C LEU A 706 -6.00 17.91 -5.68
N MET A 707 -5.91 18.05 -7.01
CA MET A 707 -5.51 19.30 -7.65
C MET A 707 -6.55 20.41 -7.44
N PHE A 708 -7.85 20.09 -7.42
CA PHE A 708 -8.90 21.05 -7.05
C PHE A 708 -8.77 21.49 -5.58
N ALA A 709 -8.48 20.57 -4.66
CA ALA A 709 -8.23 20.90 -3.25
C ALA A 709 -7.02 21.84 -3.10
N TYR A 710 -5.93 21.54 -3.81
CA TYR A 710 -4.74 22.38 -3.90
C TYR A 710 -5.06 23.78 -4.46
N ALA A 711 -5.70 23.86 -5.63
CA ALA A 711 -6.09 25.12 -6.26
C ALA A 711 -7.03 25.97 -5.37
N ARG A 712 -7.89 25.32 -4.58
CA ARG A 712 -8.78 25.99 -3.61
C ARG A 712 -7.99 26.68 -2.52
N LEU A 713 -6.97 26.04 -1.95
CA LEU A 713 -6.09 26.67 -0.95
C LEU A 713 -5.29 27.83 -1.56
N SER A 714 -4.71 27.63 -2.74
CA SER A 714 -4.01 28.68 -3.49
C SER A 714 -4.93 29.88 -3.79
N SER A 715 -6.21 29.62 -4.07
CA SER A 715 -7.24 30.65 -4.25
C SER A 715 -7.57 31.41 -2.96
N ILE A 716 -7.66 30.74 -1.81
CA ILE A 716 -7.86 31.39 -0.50
C ILE A 716 -6.70 32.34 -0.19
N ILE A 717 -5.45 31.88 -0.37
CA ILE A 717 -4.24 32.68 -0.16
C ILE A 717 -4.28 33.90 -1.08
N ARG A 718 -4.52 33.71 -2.38
CA ARG A 718 -4.59 34.81 -3.36
C ARG A 718 -5.69 35.83 -3.03
N LYS A 719 -6.88 35.37 -2.61
CA LYS A 719 -8.01 36.25 -2.25
C LYS A 719 -7.78 37.03 -0.96
N SER A 720 -6.86 36.60 -0.09
CA SER A 720 -6.52 37.33 1.12
C SER A 720 -5.83 38.67 0.83
N GLY A 721 -5.16 38.80 -0.34
CA GLY A 721 -4.33 39.94 -0.68
C GLY A 721 -3.07 40.08 0.19
N VAL A 722 -2.77 39.09 1.04
CA VAL A 722 -1.61 39.08 1.93
C VAL A 722 -0.38 38.58 1.18
N ASP A 723 0.75 39.27 1.36
CA ASP A 723 2.05 38.76 0.95
C ASP A 723 2.51 37.68 1.94
N MET A 724 2.50 36.42 1.50
CA MET A 724 2.88 35.28 2.34
C MET A 724 4.35 35.32 2.75
N ALA A 725 5.25 35.86 1.91
CA ALA A 725 6.66 35.97 2.27
C ALA A 725 6.84 36.96 3.42
N ALA A 726 6.15 38.09 3.36
CA ALA A 726 6.13 39.07 4.46
C ALA A 726 5.51 38.48 5.74
N LEU A 727 4.43 37.71 5.62
CA LEU A 727 3.79 37.08 6.78
C LEU A 727 4.66 36.00 7.43
N VAL A 728 5.37 35.20 6.64
CA VAL A 728 6.37 34.23 7.15
C VAL A 728 7.54 34.95 7.83
N ALA A 729 8.01 36.06 7.26
CA ALA A 729 9.04 36.89 7.89
C ALA A 729 8.56 37.50 9.23
N GLN A 730 7.30 37.93 9.29
CA GLN A 730 6.70 38.38 10.54
C GLN A 730 6.63 37.27 11.59
N GLN A 731 6.22 36.05 11.20
CA GLN A 731 6.23 34.88 12.09
C GLN A 731 7.62 34.60 12.67
N LEU A 732 8.70 34.83 11.91
CA LEU A 732 10.07 34.67 12.40
C LEU A 732 10.48 35.70 13.45
N ILE A 733 9.94 36.92 13.37
CA ILE A 733 10.27 38.01 14.30
C ILE A 733 9.42 37.89 15.57
N ASP A 734 8.11 37.69 15.42
CA ASP A 734 7.15 37.74 16.51
C ASP A 734 7.00 36.36 17.21
N GLY A 735 7.33 35.27 16.51
CA GLY A 735 7.31 33.89 17.01
C GLY A 735 5.93 33.31 17.33
N ASN A 736 4.87 34.13 17.30
CA ASN A 736 3.56 33.81 17.85
C ASN A 736 2.40 34.02 16.87
N VAL A 737 2.63 34.21 15.58
CA VAL A 737 1.57 34.38 14.57
C VAL A 737 0.87 33.06 14.25
N LEU A 738 1.62 31.96 14.14
CA LEU A 738 1.09 30.61 13.93
C LEU A 738 0.61 30.01 15.26
N LYS A 739 -0.72 29.93 15.42
CA LYS A 739 -1.41 29.39 16.60
C LYS A 739 -2.54 28.46 16.17
N PRO A 740 -2.28 27.15 16.00
CA PRO A 740 -3.33 26.17 15.77
C PRO A 740 -4.05 25.85 17.09
N GLU A 741 -5.23 26.44 17.29
CA GLU A 741 -5.99 26.31 18.53
C GLU A 741 -7.19 25.36 18.36
N HIS A 742 -7.83 25.41 17.20
CA HIS A 742 -8.99 24.56 16.93
C HIS A 742 -8.57 23.09 16.70
N PRO A 743 -9.33 22.09 17.16
CA PRO A 743 -8.97 20.68 16.98
C PRO A 743 -8.71 20.27 15.53
N THR A 744 -9.43 20.84 14.56
CA THR A 744 -9.20 20.57 13.12
C THR A 744 -7.92 21.21 12.59
N GLU A 745 -7.50 22.35 13.15
CA GLU A 745 -6.19 22.97 12.83
C GLU A 745 -5.07 22.07 13.35
N GLN A 746 -5.17 21.61 14.60
CA GLN A 746 -4.18 20.71 15.22
C GLN A 746 -4.08 19.38 14.46
N ALA A 747 -5.21 18.78 14.10
CA ALA A 747 -5.23 17.53 13.34
C ALA A 747 -4.58 17.66 11.95
N LEU A 748 -4.75 18.80 11.28
CA LEU A 748 -4.09 19.09 10.01
C LEU A 748 -2.59 19.31 10.21
N VAL A 749 -2.18 20.10 11.21
CA VAL A 749 -0.76 20.34 11.50
C VAL A 749 -0.03 19.02 11.78
N THR A 750 -0.55 18.16 12.64
CA THR A 750 0.06 16.85 12.92
C THR A 750 0.23 16.04 11.63
N GLU A 751 -0.77 16.02 10.75
CA GLU A 751 -0.68 15.30 9.47
C GLU A 751 0.44 15.83 8.57
N LEU A 752 0.57 17.16 8.45
CA LEU A 752 1.61 17.77 7.61
C LEU A 752 3.02 17.39 8.08
N LEU A 753 3.21 17.24 9.40
CA LEU A 753 4.51 16.87 9.95
C LEU A 753 4.88 15.40 9.77
N GLN A 754 3.91 14.55 9.43
CA GLN A 754 4.10 13.12 9.28
C GLN A 754 4.56 12.67 7.88
N LEU A 755 4.79 13.59 6.93
CA LEU A 755 5.31 13.25 5.60
C LEU A 755 6.63 12.46 5.68
N GLN A 756 7.55 12.87 6.57
CA GLN A 756 8.86 12.21 6.69
C GLN A 756 8.71 10.75 7.13
N ASP A 757 7.82 10.51 8.07
CA ASP A 757 7.49 9.17 8.50
C ASP A 757 6.89 8.36 7.32
N VAL A 758 6.11 8.97 6.41
CA VAL A 758 5.51 8.25 5.25
C VAL A 758 6.60 7.81 4.30
N ILE A 759 7.52 8.72 4.01
CA ILE A 759 8.69 8.46 3.19
C ILE A 759 9.57 7.36 3.82
N ALA A 760 9.75 7.36 5.15
CA ALA A 760 10.48 6.32 5.85
C ALA A 760 9.85 4.94 5.67
N PHE A 761 8.52 4.83 5.74
CA PHE A 761 7.82 3.57 5.45
C PHE A 761 7.99 3.14 4.00
N ILE A 762 7.87 4.05 3.04
CA ILE A 762 8.11 3.77 1.62
C ILE A 762 9.52 3.25 1.39
N ASN A 763 10.54 3.79 2.07
CA ASN A 763 11.91 3.28 1.97
C ASN A 763 12.07 1.85 2.48
N LYS A 764 11.27 1.48 3.48
CA LYS A 764 11.29 0.14 4.06
C LYS A 764 10.65 -0.88 3.12
N ASP A 765 9.42 -0.62 2.66
CA ASP A 765 8.61 -1.61 1.95
C ASP A 765 8.42 -1.36 0.45
N LEU A 766 8.91 -0.23 -0.06
CA LEU A 766 8.85 0.19 -1.47
C LEU A 766 7.42 0.38 -2.01
N ASN A 767 6.43 0.58 -1.14
CA ASN A 767 5.04 0.80 -1.51
C ASN A 767 4.73 2.29 -1.75
N SER A 768 4.85 2.73 -3.00
CA SER A 768 4.64 4.14 -3.41
C SER A 768 3.21 4.65 -3.15
N ASN A 769 2.21 3.77 -3.09
CA ASN A 769 0.81 4.14 -2.85
C ASN A 769 0.55 4.80 -1.51
N ARG A 770 1.43 4.59 -0.53
CA ARG A 770 1.37 5.26 0.78
C ARG A 770 1.39 6.79 0.64
N LEU A 771 2.12 7.31 -0.35
CA LEU A 771 2.17 8.75 -0.60
C LEU A 771 0.84 9.28 -1.16
N CYS A 772 0.15 8.50 -2.00
CA CYS A 772 -1.19 8.82 -2.47
C CYS A 772 -2.20 8.84 -1.32
N SER A 773 -2.22 7.79 -0.48
CA SER A 773 -3.11 7.73 0.70
C SER A 773 -2.86 8.89 1.67
N TYR A 774 -1.61 9.28 1.86
CA TYR A 774 -1.24 10.44 2.66
C TYR A 774 -1.76 11.75 2.05
N LEU A 775 -1.52 11.98 0.76
CA LEU A 775 -2.00 13.17 0.05
C LEU A 775 -3.53 13.28 0.07
N TYR A 776 -4.23 12.17 -0.08
CA TYR A 776 -5.68 12.10 0.07
C TYR A 776 -6.14 12.43 1.49
N THR A 777 -5.46 11.88 2.51
CA THR A 777 -5.73 12.19 3.92
C THR A 777 -5.55 13.69 4.22
N ILE A 778 -4.50 14.33 3.68
CA ILE A 778 -4.34 15.80 3.78
C ILE A 778 -5.58 16.50 3.22
N SER A 779 -6.05 16.10 2.04
CA SER A 779 -7.19 16.75 1.39
C SER A 779 -8.49 16.64 2.20
N GLU A 780 -8.73 15.51 2.86
CA GLU A 780 -9.87 15.33 3.78
C GLU A 780 -9.76 16.23 5.02
N LYS A 781 -8.56 16.34 5.60
CA LYS A 781 -8.29 17.23 6.74
C LYS A 781 -8.42 18.69 6.36
N VAL A 782 -7.96 19.08 5.17
CA VAL A 782 -8.16 20.42 4.62
C VAL A 782 -9.65 20.73 4.51
N GLN A 783 -10.44 19.84 3.92
CA GLN A 783 -11.87 20.04 3.76
C GLN A 783 -12.57 20.20 5.12
N THR A 784 -12.16 19.42 6.13
CA THR A 784 -12.68 19.52 7.51
C THR A 784 -12.28 20.86 8.16
N PHE A 785 -11.02 21.27 7.99
CA PHE A 785 -10.48 22.53 8.48
C PHE A 785 -11.20 23.75 7.88
N VAL A 786 -11.27 23.87 6.55
CA VAL A 786 -11.85 25.06 5.89
C VAL A 786 -13.37 25.17 6.10
N THR A 787 -14.05 24.07 6.42
CA THR A 787 -15.47 24.08 6.81
C THR A 787 -15.65 24.54 8.26
N ALA A 788 -14.82 24.06 9.18
CA ALA A 788 -14.96 24.38 10.61
C ALA A 788 -14.38 25.76 10.97
N CYS A 789 -13.33 26.18 10.28
CA CYS A 789 -12.54 27.36 10.60
C CYS A 789 -12.56 28.35 9.44
N ARG A 790 -13.23 29.49 9.63
CA ARG A 790 -13.21 30.58 8.65
C ARG A 790 -11.79 31.16 8.54
N VAL A 791 -11.20 31.12 7.34
CA VAL A 791 -9.83 31.65 7.11
C VAL A 791 -9.84 33.16 6.86
N LEU A 792 -10.65 33.63 5.90
CA LEU A 792 -10.67 35.04 5.50
C LEU A 792 -11.62 35.85 6.38
N ASN A 793 -11.18 37.04 6.79
CA ASN A 793 -11.89 37.96 7.68
C ASN A 793 -12.20 37.35 9.05
N SER A 794 -11.29 36.53 9.59
CA SER A 794 -11.32 36.05 10.97
C SER A 794 -10.21 36.70 11.79
N GLU A 795 -10.33 36.68 13.12
CA GLU A 795 -9.28 37.18 14.02
C GLU A 795 -7.97 36.39 13.85
N GLU A 796 -8.06 35.08 13.57
CA GLU A 796 -6.92 34.19 13.37
C GLU A 796 -6.47 34.09 11.91
N GLN A 797 -6.86 35.05 11.04
CA GLN A 797 -6.59 34.99 9.60
C GLN A 797 -5.11 34.73 9.29
N SER A 798 -4.21 35.43 9.97
CA SER A 798 -2.76 35.27 9.77
C SER A 798 -2.28 33.85 10.08
N SER A 799 -2.69 33.28 11.22
CA SER A 799 -2.38 31.90 11.62
C SER A 799 -2.89 30.89 10.58
N ARG A 800 -4.15 31.04 10.18
CA ARG A 800 -4.82 30.14 9.23
C ARG A 800 -4.26 30.24 7.82
N LEU A 801 -3.82 31.44 7.38
CA LEU A 801 -3.13 31.61 6.10
C LEU A 801 -1.77 30.93 6.09
N LEU A 802 -1.00 31.01 7.19
CA LEU A 802 0.25 30.25 7.34
C LEU A 802 -0.01 28.74 7.29
N LEU A 803 -1.09 28.25 7.91
CA LEU A 803 -1.47 26.84 7.81
C LEU A 803 -1.84 26.43 6.37
N CYS A 804 -2.59 27.28 5.65
CA CYS A 804 -2.87 27.06 4.23
C CYS A 804 -1.58 26.98 3.39
N ASP A 805 -0.62 27.89 3.60
CA ASP A 805 0.66 27.92 2.87
C ASP A 805 1.53 26.70 3.19
N ALA A 806 1.62 26.29 4.45
CA ALA A 806 2.30 25.06 4.83
C ALA A 806 1.68 23.82 4.16
N THR A 807 0.35 23.81 4.07
CA THR A 807 -0.40 22.73 3.40
C THR A 807 -0.10 22.70 1.90
N VAL A 808 -0.17 23.86 1.23
CA VAL A 808 0.14 24.00 -0.20
C VAL A 808 1.55 23.51 -0.50
N LYS A 809 2.56 23.96 0.26
CA LYS A 809 3.96 23.52 0.12
C LYS A 809 4.13 22.01 0.31
N THR A 810 3.39 21.43 1.26
CA THR A 810 3.43 19.97 1.51
C THR A 810 2.78 19.20 0.37
N MET A 811 1.59 19.62 -0.08
CA MET A 811 0.92 19.00 -1.22
C MET A 811 1.74 19.13 -2.51
N GLU A 812 2.34 20.30 -2.76
CA GLU A 812 3.25 20.54 -3.89
C GLU A 812 4.43 19.57 -3.87
N THR A 813 5.03 19.36 -2.70
CA THR A 813 6.10 18.37 -2.52
C THR A 813 5.61 16.96 -2.84
N CYS A 814 4.47 16.54 -2.29
CA CYS A 814 3.88 15.23 -2.59
C CYS A 814 3.59 15.05 -4.09
N PHE A 815 3.01 16.06 -4.75
CA PHE A 815 2.75 16.02 -6.18
C PHE A 815 4.05 15.91 -6.98
N SER A 816 5.08 16.70 -6.65
CA SER A 816 6.40 16.63 -7.28
C SER A 816 7.03 15.24 -7.15
N LEU A 817 6.92 14.61 -5.98
CA LEU A 817 7.38 13.25 -5.72
C LEU A 817 6.62 12.20 -6.55
N LEU A 818 5.33 12.38 -6.77
CA LEU A 818 4.50 11.55 -7.67
C LEU A 818 4.73 11.87 -9.16
N GLY A 819 5.58 12.85 -9.48
CA GLY A 819 5.79 13.34 -10.84
C GLY A 819 4.58 14.04 -11.43
N ILE A 820 3.75 14.66 -10.60
CA ILE A 820 2.52 15.34 -11.00
C ILE A 820 2.73 16.85 -10.83
N ASP A 821 2.38 17.62 -11.85
CA ASP A 821 2.45 19.08 -11.79
C ASP A 821 1.08 19.65 -11.36
N PRO A 822 0.94 20.19 -10.14
CA PRO A 822 -0.32 20.76 -9.71
C PRO A 822 -0.58 22.11 -10.41
N LEU A 823 -1.84 22.55 -10.35
CA LEU A 823 -2.30 23.84 -10.90
C LEU A 823 -2.81 24.72 -9.77
N ASP A 824 -2.27 25.93 -9.63
CA ASP A 824 -2.69 26.91 -8.61
C ASP A 824 -4.06 27.55 -8.91
N GLN A 825 -4.59 27.33 -10.12
CA GLN A 825 -5.87 27.85 -10.61
C GLN A 825 -6.49 26.85 -11.59
N ILE A 826 -7.72 26.41 -11.29
CA ILE A 826 -8.54 25.46 -12.06
C ILE A 826 -10.02 25.84 -11.92
#